data_AF-A0A4U0XIV9-F1
#
_entry.id   AF-A0A4U0XIV9-F1
#
_cell.length_a   1.000
_cell.length_b   1.000
_cell.length_c   1.000
_cell.angle_alpha   90.00
_cell.angle_beta   90.00
_cell.angle_gamma   90.00
#
_symmetry.space_group_name_H-M   'P 1'
#
loop_
_entity.id
_entity.type
_entity.pdbx_description
1 polymer ?
#
loop_
_entity_poly.entity_id
_entity_poly.type
_entity_poly.pdbx_seq_one_letter_code
_entity_poly.pdbx_strand_id
1 'polypeptide(L)'
;MAGRMAINAAKIVEQKTHVVPGKLKITEHFFDVPKDYSKPSAGTLRLFARSARKAENPADPEEEDEKKKQLPWLLYLQGGPGFECRSPQAYPWTNTMLDKGYQMLYLDQRGTGLSTPISASTLGLRGDNPVQANYLKLFRADSIIKDCEAIRKALTAGYPKAKQKWSIMGQSFGGFCSITYLSFFPEGLKEAFLCGGLQPLVKGPDEVYRRLYKKVIQRNESYYRKYPEDVERVRSIVKLLQRFGNSTVRLPSEGSLSARRFQQLGLMFGAHGGIDNLHEIVLRVSTDLELFGHITRQTLASIDGAIDFDSNILYAMLHEPIYCQGTAPNWSAHRIRKEFPQFDLDTDGPVFFTGEMIYPWMFDDYSELRKLKDQAELVAQTSDWPALFDEEQLAKNEVSVYAATYMEDMYVDFDFAQETAAKIKGCKTFVTNALYHDAVRIQPDMLPTPSTSHVSFDNVYEPAEDSYLLLDSLSSSKETAFLHQRFAQNTSSGRQTRPPLLTEIGTGSGIVLAFVTAHAEYIFGRSDLLTLGTDINSFACQATAGTVNTACKEAHKKHEEFRHTGVFLDPIVADLASTIRPYTVDVLIFNPPYVPTPGLPDLSKHDVYNRTTSETASAFDRDSHLLSLSYAGGLDGMETTDRLLEQLPAILSRDLGVAYILLCAQNKPSEVIERVRQWEGGWMAESVAHSGRKGGWEKLHILRIWRTSAI
;
A
#
# COMPACT_ATOMS: atom_id res chain seq x y z
N MET A 1 -3.87 40.61 -6.47
CA MET A 1 -4.94 39.62 -6.73
C MET A 1 -5.41 39.77 -8.18
N ALA A 2 -4.86 38.98 -9.10
CA ALA A 2 -5.49 38.82 -10.42
C ALA A 2 -6.85 38.13 -10.19
N GLY A 3 -7.92 38.68 -10.75
CA GLY A 3 -9.28 38.16 -10.53
C GLY A 3 -9.38 36.69 -10.94
N ARG A 4 -9.69 35.80 -9.99
CA ARG A 4 -9.93 34.39 -10.27
C ARG A 4 -11.11 34.30 -11.24
N MET A 5 -10.94 33.60 -12.37
CA MET A 5 -12.03 33.38 -13.33
C MET A 5 -13.18 32.63 -12.65
N ALA A 6 -14.40 33.15 -12.79
CA ALA A 6 -15.60 32.45 -12.34
C ALA A 6 -15.80 31.17 -13.17
N ILE A 7 -15.83 30.01 -12.51
CA ILE A 7 -16.13 28.72 -13.14
C ILE A 7 -17.64 28.50 -13.17
N ASN A 8 -18.21 28.23 -14.34
CA ASN A 8 -19.62 27.89 -14.49
C ASN A 8 -19.87 26.43 -14.09
N ALA A 9 -21.10 26.10 -13.70
CA ALA A 9 -21.50 24.72 -13.46
C ALA A 9 -21.37 23.89 -14.74
N ALA A 10 -20.90 22.66 -14.63
CA ALA A 10 -20.88 21.70 -15.72
C ALA A 10 -22.31 21.38 -16.18
N LYS A 11 -22.49 21.14 -17.48
CA LYS A 11 -23.78 20.67 -17.98
C LYS A 11 -23.87 19.17 -17.74
N ILE A 12 -24.80 18.73 -16.90
CA ILE A 12 -25.12 17.30 -16.75
C ILE A 12 -25.80 16.83 -18.04
N VAL A 13 -25.19 15.88 -18.73
CA VAL A 13 -25.68 15.32 -20.00
C VAL A 13 -26.56 14.11 -19.74
N GLU A 14 -26.05 13.19 -18.91
CA GLU A 14 -26.72 11.93 -18.60
C GLU A 14 -26.35 11.48 -17.19
N GLN A 15 -27.32 10.91 -16.48
CA GLN A 15 -27.11 10.21 -15.22
C GLN A 15 -27.90 8.91 -15.24
N LYS A 16 -27.21 7.78 -15.10
CA LYS A 16 -27.84 6.46 -15.08
C LYS A 16 -27.41 5.69 -13.85
N THR A 17 -28.39 5.16 -13.12
CA THR A 17 -28.14 4.50 -11.84
C THR A 17 -28.46 3.02 -11.90
N HIS A 18 -27.55 2.21 -11.36
CA HIS A 18 -27.65 0.76 -11.34
C HIS A 18 -27.24 0.24 -9.96
N VAL A 19 -27.82 -0.87 -9.53
CA VAL A 19 -27.37 -1.59 -8.33
C VAL A 19 -26.39 -2.66 -8.79
N VAL A 20 -25.22 -2.74 -8.16
CA VAL A 20 -24.21 -3.77 -8.43
C VAL A 20 -24.15 -4.77 -7.27
N PRO A 21 -23.61 -5.99 -7.49
CA PRO A 21 -23.35 -6.94 -6.40
C PRO A 21 -22.52 -6.30 -5.28
N GLY A 22 -22.85 -6.59 -4.02
CA GLY A 22 -22.16 -6.03 -2.85
C GLY A 22 -22.83 -4.81 -2.19
N LYS A 23 -24.14 -4.59 -2.41
CA LYS A 23 -24.94 -3.49 -1.81
C LYS A 23 -24.45 -2.08 -2.17
N LEU A 24 -23.89 -1.87 -3.36
CA LEU A 24 -23.57 -0.53 -3.88
C LEU A 24 -24.58 -0.10 -4.94
N LYS A 25 -25.01 1.16 -4.86
CA LYS A 25 -25.76 1.87 -5.90
C LYS A 25 -24.79 2.79 -6.62
N ILE A 26 -24.53 2.51 -7.89
CA ILE A 26 -23.61 3.29 -8.74
C ILE A 26 -24.41 4.16 -9.68
N THR A 27 -24.06 5.44 -9.75
CA THR A 27 -24.54 6.34 -10.79
C THR A 27 -23.40 6.69 -11.72
N GLU A 28 -23.60 6.44 -13.01
CA GLU A 28 -22.73 6.88 -14.09
C GLU A 28 -23.17 8.28 -14.52
N HIS A 29 -22.22 9.21 -14.60
CA HIS A 29 -22.46 10.61 -14.93
C HIS A 29 -21.68 11.00 -16.18
N PHE A 30 -22.34 11.67 -17.11
CA PHE A 30 -21.69 12.40 -18.19
C PHE A 30 -21.88 13.90 -18.01
N PHE A 31 -20.79 14.65 -18.12
CA PHE A 31 -20.79 16.11 -18.04
C PHE A 31 -20.18 16.72 -19.30
N ASP A 32 -20.71 17.84 -19.76
CA ASP A 32 -20.01 18.70 -20.72
C ASP A 32 -19.40 19.90 -19.98
N VAL A 33 -18.12 20.14 -20.22
CA VAL A 33 -17.33 21.26 -19.68
C VAL A 33 -16.62 22.02 -20.80
N PRO A 34 -16.15 23.26 -20.57
CA PRO A 34 -15.29 23.94 -21.54
C PRO A 34 -14.06 23.13 -21.91
N LYS A 35 -13.77 23.05 -23.21
CA LYS A 35 -12.52 22.48 -23.73
C LYS A 35 -11.31 23.26 -23.22
N ASP A 36 -11.39 24.58 -23.37
CA ASP A 36 -10.41 25.53 -22.90
C ASP A 36 -11.13 26.54 -22.00
N TYR A 37 -10.77 26.58 -20.72
CA TYR A 37 -11.39 27.50 -19.76
C TYR A 37 -11.05 28.96 -20.05
N SER A 38 -9.95 29.28 -20.74
CA SER A 38 -9.63 30.64 -21.17
C SER A 38 -10.49 31.10 -22.36
N LYS A 39 -11.07 30.15 -23.10
CA LYS A 39 -11.93 30.38 -24.26
C LYS A 39 -13.17 29.47 -24.22
N PRO A 40 -14.12 29.67 -23.28
CA PRO A 40 -15.24 28.74 -23.08
C PRO A 40 -16.15 28.51 -24.29
N SER A 41 -16.17 29.46 -25.24
CA SER A 41 -16.91 29.35 -26.50
C SER A 41 -16.23 28.47 -27.56
N ALA A 42 -14.98 28.02 -27.34
CA ALA A 42 -14.20 27.25 -28.31
C ALA A 42 -14.60 25.75 -28.41
N GLY A 43 -15.70 25.36 -27.78
CA GLY A 43 -16.22 24.00 -27.74
C GLY A 43 -16.11 23.34 -26.37
N THR A 44 -16.67 22.15 -26.25
CA THR A 44 -16.75 21.40 -25.00
C THR A 44 -15.96 20.10 -25.04
N LEU A 45 -15.64 19.57 -23.86
CA LEU A 45 -15.20 18.20 -23.65
C LEU A 45 -16.29 17.45 -22.89
N ARG A 46 -16.43 16.16 -23.18
CA ARG A 46 -17.25 15.25 -22.39
C ARG A 46 -16.40 14.60 -21.31
N LEU A 47 -16.87 14.68 -20.08
CA LEU A 47 -16.29 14.02 -18.93
C LEU A 47 -17.22 12.92 -18.43
N PHE A 48 -16.64 11.91 -17.80
CA PHE A 48 -17.30 10.80 -17.19
C PHE A 48 -16.88 10.65 -15.73
N ALA A 49 -17.85 10.32 -14.87
CA ALA A 49 -17.58 9.95 -13.50
C ALA A 49 -18.53 8.85 -13.02
N ARG A 50 -18.09 8.05 -12.05
CA ARG A 50 -18.97 7.12 -11.31
C ARG A 50 -19.11 7.58 -9.87
N SER A 51 -20.33 7.76 -9.40
CA SER A 51 -20.59 7.93 -7.97
C SER A 51 -21.07 6.65 -7.33
N ALA A 52 -20.71 6.43 -6.07
CA ALA A 52 -21.16 5.29 -5.28
C ALA A 52 -21.91 5.75 -4.02
N ARG A 53 -22.96 5.01 -3.69
CA ARG A 53 -23.71 5.08 -2.42
C ARG A 53 -24.03 3.66 -1.95
N LYS A 54 -24.40 3.51 -0.68
CA LYS A 54 -25.00 2.27 -0.17
C LYS A 54 -26.34 2.04 -0.88
N ALA A 55 -26.57 0.82 -1.34
CA ALA A 55 -27.88 0.35 -1.76
C ALA A 55 -28.64 -0.11 -0.52
N GLU A 56 -29.54 0.73 -0.03
CA GLU A 56 -30.46 0.39 1.06
C GLU A 56 -31.72 -0.25 0.46
N ASN A 57 -32.08 -1.44 0.95
CA ASN A 57 -33.40 -2.04 0.76
C ASN A 57 -34.08 -2.04 2.15
N PRO A 58 -34.66 -0.90 2.58
CA PRO A 58 -35.32 -0.85 3.88
C PRO A 58 -36.49 -1.83 3.91
N ALA A 59 -36.72 -2.45 5.06
CA ALA A 59 -37.86 -3.36 5.27
C ALA A 59 -39.21 -2.62 5.24
N ASP A 60 -39.19 -1.31 5.53
CA ASP A 60 -40.30 -0.38 5.39
C ASP A 60 -39.90 0.75 4.41
N PRO A 61 -40.50 0.82 3.20
CA PRO A 61 -40.16 1.83 2.21
C PRO A 61 -40.72 3.24 2.49
N GLU A 62 -41.54 3.43 3.53
CA GLU A 62 -42.19 4.72 3.82
C GLU A 62 -41.32 5.70 4.66
N GLU A 63 -40.24 5.23 5.29
CA GLU A 63 -39.26 6.08 6.01
C GLU A 63 -38.09 6.53 5.10
N GLU A 64 -38.31 7.51 4.22
CA GLU A 64 -37.20 8.21 3.56
C GLU A 64 -36.60 9.28 4.49
N ASP A 65 -35.46 8.99 5.10
CA ASP A 65 -34.69 9.99 5.86
C ASP A 65 -34.16 11.10 4.93
N GLU A 66 -34.73 12.31 5.05
CA GLU A 66 -34.31 13.51 4.34
C GLU A 66 -32.80 13.81 4.48
N LYS A 67 -32.16 13.41 5.59
CA LYS A 67 -30.70 13.55 5.77
C LYS A 67 -29.91 12.64 4.83
N LYS A 68 -30.45 11.49 4.43
CA LYS A 68 -29.83 10.57 3.45
C LYS A 68 -29.98 11.04 1.99
N LYS A 69 -30.86 12.00 1.70
CA LYS A 69 -31.02 12.56 0.33
C LYS A 69 -29.81 13.39 -0.11
N GLN A 70 -29.14 14.08 0.82
CA GLN A 70 -28.03 15.02 0.54
C GLN A 70 -26.76 14.72 1.36
N LEU A 71 -26.17 13.54 1.14
CA LEU A 71 -24.88 13.15 1.73
C LEU A 71 -23.73 14.06 1.23
N PRO A 72 -22.70 14.33 2.05
CA PRO A 72 -21.51 15.06 1.59
C PRO A 72 -20.77 14.29 0.50
N TRP A 73 -20.35 14.99 -0.54
CA TRP A 73 -19.53 14.43 -1.62
C TRP A 73 -18.06 14.31 -1.20
N LEU A 74 -17.44 13.19 -1.58
CA LEU A 74 -15.99 13.00 -1.56
C LEU A 74 -15.52 12.60 -2.96
N LEU A 75 -14.78 13.49 -3.63
CA LEU A 75 -14.19 13.24 -4.94
C LEU A 75 -12.84 12.53 -4.78
N TYR A 76 -12.68 11.38 -5.42
CA TYR A 76 -11.40 10.71 -5.57
C TYR A 76 -10.71 11.14 -6.88
N LEU A 77 -9.45 11.58 -6.75
CA LEU A 77 -8.57 11.95 -7.84
C LEU A 77 -7.46 10.88 -7.96
N GLN A 78 -7.50 10.17 -9.08
CA GLN A 78 -6.55 9.11 -9.41
C GLN A 78 -5.14 9.66 -9.68
N GLY A 79 -4.15 8.86 -9.33
CA GLY A 79 -2.73 9.13 -9.59
C GLY A 79 -2.21 8.58 -10.92
N GLY A 80 -1.05 9.09 -11.32
CA GLY A 80 -0.50 8.96 -12.68
C GLY A 80 -1.16 9.96 -13.63
N PRO A 81 -0.47 11.00 -14.12
CA PRO A 81 -1.06 11.88 -15.12
C PRO A 81 -1.52 11.04 -16.31
N GLY A 82 -2.79 11.17 -16.71
CA GLY A 82 -3.31 10.42 -17.85
C GLY A 82 -3.97 9.07 -17.55
N PHE A 83 -4.20 8.71 -16.28
CA PHE A 83 -4.91 7.49 -15.90
C PHE A 83 -6.35 7.75 -15.46
N GLU A 84 -7.26 6.85 -15.85
CA GLU A 84 -8.67 6.88 -15.46
C GLU A 84 -8.94 6.20 -14.10
N CYS A 85 -10.15 6.40 -13.58
CA CYS A 85 -10.59 5.69 -12.39
C CYS A 85 -11.09 4.28 -12.75
N ARG A 86 -10.70 3.29 -11.94
CA ARG A 86 -11.41 2.00 -11.88
C ARG A 86 -12.84 2.18 -11.35
N SER A 87 -13.66 1.14 -11.48
CA SER A 87 -15.01 1.15 -10.89
C SER A 87 -14.94 1.28 -9.36
N PRO A 88 -15.92 1.93 -8.70
CA PRO A 88 -15.91 2.16 -7.25
C PRO A 88 -15.62 0.90 -6.40
N GLN A 89 -16.20 -0.24 -6.75
CA GLN A 89 -15.98 -1.54 -6.08
C GLN A 89 -14.54 -2.07 -6.16
N ALA A 90 -13.72 -1.58 -7.08
CA ALA A 90 -12.31 -1.95 -7.15
C ALA A 90 -11.44 -1.19 -6.14
N TYR A 91 -12.00 -0.16 -5.50
CA TYR A 91 -11.32 0.62 -4.49
C TYR A 91 -11.79 0.17 -3.10
N PRO A 92 -10.89 -0.42 -2.31
CA PRO A 92 -11.33 -0.99 -1.05
C PRO A 92 -11.80 0.06 -0.02
N TRP A 93 -11.27 1.29 -0.07
CA TRP A 93 -11.72 2.38 0.79
C TRP A 93 -13.11 2.91 0.44
N THR A 94 -13.73 2.48 -0.68
CA THR A 94 -15.09 2.92 -1.05
C THR A 94 -16.06 2.66 0.09
N ASN A 95 -16.13 1.43 0.59
CA ASN A 95 -17.06 1.08 1.66
C ASN A 95 -16.75 1.85 2.94
N THR A 96 -15.47 1.95 3.31
CA THR A 96 -15.02 2.75 4.46
C THR A 96 -15.54 4.19 4.40
N MET A 97 -15.45 4.86 3.25
CA MET A 97 -15.94 6.23 3.11
C MET A 97 -17.47 6.32 3.12
N LEU A 98 -18.16 5.33 2.55
CA LEU A 98 -19.62 5.25 2.64
C LEU A 98 -20.10 5.01 4.07
N ASP A 99 -19.36 4.22 4.86
CA ASP A 99 -19.62 3.99 6.29
C ASP A 99 -19.42 5.25 7.12
N LYS A 100 -18.45 6.10 6.75
CA LYS A 100 -18.27 7.44 7.33
C LYS A 100 -19.30 8.47 6.87
N GLY A 101 -20.29 8.07 6.08
CA GLY A 101 -21.42 8.92 5.66
C GLY A 101 -21.14 9.79 4.43
N TYR A 102 -20.07 9.53 3.67
CA TYR A 102 -19.86 10.17 2.38
C TYR A 102 -20.65 9.48 1.27
N GLN A 103 -20.86 10.20 0.17
CA GLN A 103 -21.03 9.59 -1.14
C GLN A 103 -19.76 9.84 -1.96
N MET A 104 -19.27 8.80 -2.62
CA MET A 104 -18.01 8.86 -3.37
C MET A 104 -18.27 9.29 -4.81
N LEU A 105 -17.36 10.06 -5.40
CA LEU A 105 -17.31 10.36 -6.83
C LEU A 105 -15.92 10.02 -7.37
N TYR A 106 -15.87 9.18 -8.40
CA TYR A 106 -14.65 8.76 -9.09
C TYR A 106 -14.65 9.40 -10.48
N LEU A 107 -13.76 10.35 -10.71
CA LEU A 107 -13.69 11.12 -11.95
C LEU A 107 -12.62 10.52 -12.87
N ASP A 108 -13.00 10.14 -14.09
CA ASP A 108 -12.03 9.99 -15.16
C ASP A 108 -11.57 11.40 -15.51
N GLN A 109 -10.32 11.75 -15.18
CA GLN A 109 -9.79 13.07 -15.44
C GLN A 109 -9.84 13.35 -16.95
N ARG A 110 -9.97 14.62 -17.36
CA ARG A 110 -10.05 14.98 -18.79
C ARG A 110 -8.94 14.28 -19.59
N GLY A 111 -9.29 13.71 -20.74
CA GLY A 111 -8.35 13.01 -21.62
C GLY A 111 -8.11 11.54 -21.27
N THR A 112 -8.77 11.00 -20.24
CA THR A 112 -8.61 9.61 -19.76
C THR A 112 -9.93 8.85 -19.82
N GLY A 113 -9.90 7.52 -19.84
CA GLY A 113 -11.09 6.66 -19.70
C GLY A 113 -12.23 7.05 -20.64
N LEU A 114 -13.40 7.36 -20.08
CA LEU A 114 -14.56 7.83 -20.84
C LEU A 114 -14.65 9.36 -20.96
N SER A 115 -13.66 10.10 -20.46
CA SER A 115 -13.60 11.56 -20.45
C SER A 115 -12.88 12.16 -21.66
N THR A 116 -13.44 11.95 -22.86
CA THR A 116 -12.84 12.38 -24.14
C THR A 116 -11.38 11.93 -24.27
N PRO A 117 -11.13 10.61 -24.29
CA PRO A 117 -9.78 10.05 -24.17
C PRO A 117 -8.84 10.49 -25.29
N ILE A 118 -7.56 10.64 -24.95
CA ILE A 118 -6.50 10.97 -25.90
C ILE A 118 -5.68 9.72 -26.22
N SER A 119 -5.66 9.37 -27.49
CA SER A 119 -4.74 8.42 -28.13
C SER A 119 -4.07 9.13 -29.32
N ALA A 120 -3.12 8.50 -30.01
CA ALA A 120 -2.56 9.09 -31.22
C ALA A 120 -3.65 9.29 -32.28
N SER A 121 -4.59 8.35 -32.38
CA SER A 121 -5.70 8.44 -33.32
C SER A 121 -6.64 9.62 -33.03
N THR A 122 -7.05 9.83 -31.77
CA THR A 122 -8.00 10.90 -31.40
C THR A 122 -7.35 12.27 -31.38
N LEU A 123 -6.04 12.34 -31.10
CA LEU A 123 -5.26 13.56 -31.19
C LEU A 123 -5.07 13.98 -32.66
N GLY A 124 -4.85 13.02 -33.57
CA GLY A 124 -4.75 13.25 -35.01
C GLY A 124 -5.97 13.95 -35.63
N LEU A 125 -7.13 13.88 -34.98
CA LEU A 125 -8.35 14.59 -35.40
C LEU A 125 -8.31 16.11 -35.15
N ARG A 126 -7.31 16.63 -34.44
CA ARG A 126 -7.29 18.03 -33.99
C ARG A 126 -6.64 19.00 -34.98
N GLY A 127 -5.88 18.51 -35.96
CA GLY A 127 -5.16 19.33 -36.93
C GLY A 127 -3.70 18.91 -37.07
N ASP A 128 -2.82 19.87 -37.33
CA ASP A 128 -1.37 19.65 -37.44
C ASP A 128 -0.67 19.55 -36.08
N ASN A 129 0.64 19.25 -36.08
CA ASN A 129 1.42 19.00 -34.87
C ASN A 129 1.37 20.18 -33.86
N PRO A 130 1.51 21.46 -34.27
CA PRO A 130 1.36 22.60 -33.35
C PRO A 130 -0.03 22.73 -32.73
N VAL A 131 -1.11 22.47 -33.48
CA VAL A 131 -2.46 22.48 -32.93
C VAL A 131 -2.65 21.35 -31.92
N GLN A 132 -2.13 20.16 -32.22
CA GLN A 132 -2.17 19.00 -31.33
C GLN A 132 -1.38 19.24 -30.03
N ALA A 133 -0.16 19.79 -30.11
CA ALA A 133 0.65 20.13 -28.94
C ALA A 133 -0.04 21.17 -28.04
N ASN A 134 -0.65 22.20 -28.64
CA ASN A 134 -1.44 23.19 -27.90
C ASN A 134 -2.68 22.58 -27.23
N TYR A 135 -3.30 21.59 -27.87
CA TYR A 135 -4.43 20.87 -27.29
C TYR A 135 -4.01 20.09 -26.05
N LEU A 136 -2.84 19.43 -26.05
CA LEU A 136 -2.31 18.67 -24.91
C LEU A 136 -2.09 19.54 -23.66
N LYS A 137 -1.78 20.83 -23.82
CA LYS A 137 -1.65 21.77 -22.70
C LYS A 137 -2.93 21.90 -21.87
N LEU A 138 -4.09 21.54 -22.43
CA LEU A 138 -5.39 21.64 -21.78
C LEU A 138 -5.69 20.48 -20.81
N PHE A 139 -4.78 19.53 -20.63
CA PHE A 139 -5.01 18.27 -19.90
C PHE A 139 -4.25 18.15 -18.58
N ARG A 140 -3.70 19.27 -18.08
CA ARG A 140 -2.95 19.32 -16.82
C ARG A 140 -3.86 19.63 -15.62
N ALA A 141 -3.31 19.49 -14.42
CA ALA A 141 -3.97 19.74 -13.12
C ALA A 141 -4.76 21.06 -13.08
N ASP A 142 -4.24 22.16 -13.62
CA ASP A 142 -4.92 23.47 -13.63
C ASP A 142 -6.22 23.51 -14.45
N SER A 143 -6.40 22.57 -15.39
CA SER A 143 -7.68 22.37 -16.10
C SER A 143 -8.54 21.30 -15.43
N ILE A 144 -7.93 20.23 -14.92
CA ILE A 144 -8.62 19.16 -14.19
C ILE A 144 -9.38 19.73 -12.97
N ILE A 145 -8.75 20.60 -12.18
CA ILE A 145 -9.39 21.20 -10.99
C ILE A 145 -10.52 22.16 -11.35
N LYS A 146 -10.49 22.79 -12.54
CA LYS A 146 -11.61 23.60 -13.04
C LYS A 146 -12.79 22.72 -13.43
N ASP A 147 -12.53 21.53 -13.99
CA ASP A 147 -13.57 20.51 -14.21
C ASP A 147 -14.19 20.05 -12.91
N CYS A 148 -13.35 19.78 -11.90
CA CYS A 148 -13.80 19.40 -10.57
C CYS A 148 -14.73 20.49 -10.02
N GLU A 149 -14.34 21.76 -10.11
CA GLU A 149 -15.15 22.87 -9.61
C GLU A 149 -16.45 23.07 -10.40
N ALA A 150 -16.43 22.88 -11.73
CA ALA A 150 -17.63 22.88 -12.56
C ALA A 150 -18.60 21.75 -12.18
N ILE A 151 -18.08 20.53 -11.96
CA ILE A 151 -18.85 19.34 -11.55
C ILE A 151 -19.42 19.53 -10.13
N ARG A 152 -18.63 20.05 -9.18
CA ARG A 152 -19.09 20.34 -7.82
C ARG A 152 -20.31 21.26 -7.86
N LYS A 153 -20.24 22.35 -8.61
CA LYS A 153 -21.34 23.30 -8.78
C LYS A 153 -22.58 22.65 -9.38
N ALA A 154 -22.41 21.76 -10.36
CA ALA A 154 -23.52 21.04 -10.97
C ALA A 154 -24.20 20.07 -9.97
N LEU A 155 -23.41 19.23 -9.29
CA LEU A 155 -23.91 18.21 -8.37
C LEU A 155 -24.48 18.78 -7.06
N THR A 156 -24.04 19.99 -6.67
CA THR A 156 -24.46 20.64 -5.41
C THR A 156 -25.39 21.84 -5.64
N ALA A 157 -25.88 22.07 -6.86
CA ALA A 157 -26.75 23.21 -7.18
C ALA A 157 -28.00 23.27 -6.28
N GLY A 158 -28.58 22.12 -5.92
CA GLY A 158 -29.72 22.01 -5.00
C GLY A 158 -29.37 21.88 -3.51
N TYR A 159 -28.09 21.94 -3.14
CA TYR A 159 -27.64 21.77 -1.75
C TYR A 159 -27.68 23.14 -1.03
N PRO A 160 -27.98 23.17 0.28
CA PRO A 160 -27.79 24.36 1.09
C PRO A 160 -26.36 24.89 0.96
N LYS A 161 -26.17 26.21 0.97
CA LYS A 161 -24.84 26.83 0.80
C LYS A 161 -23.75 26.26 1.72
N ALA A 162 -24.12 25.92 2.96
CA ALA A 162 -23.22 25.30 3.94
C ALA A 162 -22.74 23.87 3.55
N LYS A 163 -23.47 23.18 2.68
CA LYS A 163 -23.20 21.82 2.20
C LYS A 163 -22.70 21.74 0.76
N GLN A 164 -22.46 22.89 0.09
CA GLN A 164 -21.98 22.90 -1.29
C GLN A 164 -20.49 22.58 -1.40
N LYS A 165 -19.71 22.77 -0.32
CA LYS A 165 -18.31 22.33 -0.26
C LYS A 165 -18.24 20.81 -0.27
N TRP A 166 -17.31 20.25 -1.03
CA TRP A 166 -17.04 18.80 -1.04
C TRP A 166 -15.66 18.48 -0.48
N SER A 167 -15.45 17.21 -0.16
CA SER A 167 -14.16 16.69 0.29
C SER A 167 -13.43 16.09 -0.91
N ILE A 168 -12.10 16.06 -0.86
CA ILE A 168 -11.28 15.45 -1.92
C ILE A 168 -10.29 14.44 -1.34
N MET A 169 -10.03 13.37 -2.08
CA MET A 169 -8.97 12.41 -1.81
C MET A 169 -8.11 12.23 -3.06
N GLY A 170 -6.81 12.47 -2.97
CA GLY A 170 -5.89 12.40 -4.09
C GLY A 170 -4.74 11.44 -3.83
N GLN A 171 -4.51 10.50 -4.74
CA GLN A 171 -3.35 9.62 -4.71
C GLN A 171 -2.33 10.09 -5.76
N SER A 172 -1.04 10.17 -5.40
CA SER A 172 0.04 10.56 -6.33
C SER A 172 -0.27 11.87 -7.09
N PHE A 173 -0.29 11.85 -8.43
CA PHE A 173 -0.71 12.99 -9.26
C PHE A 173 -2.10 13.57 -8.89
N GLY A 174 -3.03 12.76 -8.37
CA GLY A 174 -4.28 13.25 -7.81
C GLY A 174 -4.09 14.13 -6.57
N GLY A 175 -3.05 13.87 -5.78
CA GLY A 175 -2.58 14.76 -4.71
C GLY A 175 -2.00 16.06 -5.25
N PHE A 176 -1.30 16.04 -6.38
CA PHE A 176 -0.81 17.26 -7.05
C PHE A 176 -1.99 18.11 -7.51
N CYS A 177 -3.00 17.47 -8.13
CA CYS A 177 -4.27 18.12 -8.45
C CYS A 177 -4.95 18.71 -7.20
N SER A 178 -4.86 18.03 -6.05
CA SER A 178 -5.42 18.54 -4.79
C SER A 178 -4.72 19.82 -4.31
N ILE A 179 -3.39 19.92 -4.43
CA ILE A 179 -2.63 21.14 -4.11
C ILE A 179 -2.98 22.28 -5.07
N THR A 180 -3.13 21.99 -6.36
CA THR A 180 -3.64 22.96 -7.34
C THR A 180 -5.05 23.44 -6.98
N TYR A 181 -5.94 22.56 -6.50
CA TYR A 181 -7.29 22.92 -6.07
C TYR A 181 -7.24 23.83 -4.83
N LEU A 182 -6.47 23.48 -3.80
CA LEU A 182 -6.25 24.30 -2.61
C LEU A 182 -5.70 25.70 -2.94
N SER A 183 -4.89 25.79 -3.99
CA SER A 183 -4.31 27.06 -4.45
C SER A 183 -5.32 27.97 -5.15
N PHE A 184 -6.20 27.42 -5.98
CA PHE A 184 -7.01 28.25 -6.88
C PHE A 184 -8.50 28.32 -6.53
N PHE A 185 -9.06 27.28 -5.90
CA PHE A 185 -10.48 27.21 -5.53
C PHE A 185 -10.72 26.60 -4.13
N PRO A 186 -9.98 27.04 -3.08
CA PRO A 186 -10.15 26.50 -1.71
C PRO A 186 -11.56 26.70 -1.15
N GLU A 187 -12.32 27.69 -1.63
CA GLU A 187 -13.70 27.94 -1.23
C GLU A 187 -14.67 26.81 -1.61
N GLY A 188 -14.30 25.96 -2.57
CA GLY A 188 -15.06 24.76 -2.95
C GLY A 188 -14.80 23.55 -2.06
N LEU A 189 -13.78 23.61 -1.20
CA LEU A 189 -13.27 22.47 -0.46
C LEU A 189 -13.65 22.53 1.03
N LYS A 190 -14.02 21.36 1.56
CA LYS A 190 -14.24 21.12 2.99
C LYS A 190 -12.98 20.57 3.65
N GLU A 191 -12.41 19.52 3.08
CA GLU A 191 -11.22 18.81 3.56
C GLU A 191 -10.53 18.06 2.42
N ALA A 192 -9.23 17.80 2.55
CA ALA A 192 -8.41 17.13 1.56
C ALA A 192 -7.55 16.02 2.19
N PHE A 193 -7.58 14.83 1.59
CA PHE A 193 -6.78 13.66 1.97
C PHE A 193 -5.79 13.33 0.84
N LEU A 194 -4.48 13.43 1.10
CA LEU A 194 -3.44 13.21 0.10
C LEU A 194 -2.66 11.94 0.44
N CYS A 195 -2.43 11.06 -0.53
CA CYS A 195 -1.71 9.80 -0.34
C CYS A 195 -0.55 9.70 -1.33
N GLY A 196 0.70 9.79 -0.87
CA GLY A 196 1.88 9.76 -1.74
C GLY A 196 1.89 10.88 -2.80
N GLY A 197 1.25 12.03 -2.50
CA GLY A 197 0.90 13.05 -3.49
C GLY A 197 1.17 14.48 -3.06
N LEU A 198 2.14 14.72 -2.18
CA LEU A 198 2.59 16.07 -1.86
C LEU A 198 3.56 16.57 -2.95
N GLN A 199 3.02 17.34 -3.89
CA GLN A 199 3.76 17.92 -5.01
C GLN A 199 4.95 18.77 -4.56
N PRO A 200 6.15 18.58 -5.12
CA PRO A 200 7.25 19.53 -4.95
C PRO A 200 6.85 20.93 -5.45
N LEU A 201 6.96 21.96 -4.61
CA LEU A 201 6.64 23.34 -5.00
C LEU A 201 7.80 23.99 -5.79
N VAL A 202 8.05 23.46 -6.98
CA VAL A 202 9.12 23.88 -7.91
C VAL A 202 8.58 24.60 -9.15
N LYS A 203 9.47 25.27 -9.89
CA LYS A 203 9.15 25.92 -11.18
C LYS A 203 9.47 25.06 -12.41
N GLY A 204 10.22 23.97 -12.22
CA GLY A 204 10.62 23.04 -13.27
C GLY A 204 11.17 21.73 -12.69
N PRO A 205 11.35 20.71 -13.54
CA PRO A 205 11.62 19.32 -13.12
C PRO A 205 13.08 19.01 -12.73
N ASP A 206 14.06 19.84 -13.08
CA ASP A 206 15.49 19.48 -12.99
C ASP A 206 15.92 19.03 -11.58
N GLU A 207 15.55 19.77 -10.55
CA GLU A 207 15.91 19.41 -9.17
C GLU A 207 15.14 18.18 -8.66
N VAL A 208 13.90 17.99 -9.12
CA VAL A 208 13.12 16.79 -8.82
C VAL A 208 13.88 15.57 -9.31
N TYR A 209 14.31 15.56 -10.58
CA TYR A 209 15.05 14.42 -11.12
C TYR A 209 16.42 14.21 -10.46
N ARG A 210 17.14 15.26 -10.05
CA ARG A 210 18.40 15.08 -9.31
C ARG A 210 18.21 14.33 -8.00
N ARG A 211 17.10 14.54 -7.29
CA ARG A 211 16.77 13.79 -6.08
C ARG A 211 16.26 12.38 -6.40
N LEU A 212 15.34 12.27 -7.35
CA LEU A 212 14.75 10.97 -7.72
C LEU A 212 15.79 9.99 -8.27
N TYR A 213 16.76 10.43 -9.09
CA TYR A 213 17.83 9.53 -9.55
C TYR A 213 18.65 8.94 -8.40
N LYS A 214 18.92 9.71 -7.34
CA LYS A 214 19.62 9.20 -6.14
C LYS A 214 18.77 8.15 -5.42
N LYS A 215 17.45 8.37 -5.32
CA LYS A 215 16.55 7.37 -4.71
C LYS A 215 16.47 6.11 -5.57
N VAL A 216 16.41 6.22 -6.89
CA VAL A 216 16.43 5.08 -7.81
C VAL A 216 17.75 4.30 -7.71
N ILE A 217 18.89 4.98 -7.52
CA ILE A 217 20.18 4.32 -7.22
C ILE A 217 20.06 3.44 -5.96
N GLN A 218 19.52 3.97 -4.86
CA GLN A 218 19.33 3.21 -3.61
C GLN A 218 18.41 1.99 -3.81
N ARG A 219 17.37 2.11 -4.65
CA ARG A 219 16.47 1.00 -4.96
C ARG A 219 17.14 -0.07 -5.82
N ASN A 220 17.99 0.32 -6.77
CA ASN A 220 18.82 -0.62 -7.54
C ASN A 220 19.81 -1.38 -6.64
N GLU A 221 20.48 -0.67 -5.72
CA GLU A 221 21.36 -1.30 -4.73
C GLU A 221 20.60 -2.32 -3.87
N SER A 222 19.36 -1.99 -3.47
CA SER A 222 18.50 -2.89 -2.72
C SER A 222 18.10 -4.13 -3.55
N TYR A 223 17.79 -3.94 -4.84
CA TYR A 223 17.49 -5.03 -5.76
C TYR A 223 18.69 -5.98 -5.94
N TYR A 224 19.87 -5.46 -6.27
CA TYR A 224 21.06 -6.28 -6.48
C TYR A 224 21.64 -6.88 -5.19
N ARG A 225 21.44 -6.23 -4.04
CA ARG A 225 21.77 -6.84 -2.73
C ARG A 225 20.92 -8.08 -2.46
N LYS A 226 19.64 -8.04 -2.86
CA LYS A 226 18.70 -9.14 -2.67
C LYS A 226 18.88 -10.26 -3.70
N TYR A 227 19.18 -9.91 -4.95
CA TYR A 227 19.39 -10.84 -6.06
C TYR A 227 20.77 -10.59 -6.71
N PRO A 228 21.87 -10.97 -6.06
CA PRO A 228 23.22 -10.71 -6.58
C PRO A 228 23.48 -11.40 -7.92
N GLU A 229 22.83 -12.53 -8.19
CA GLU A 229 22.95 -13.25 -9.45
C GLU A 229 22.33 -12.50 -10.65
N ASP A 230 21.40 -11.58 -10.39
CA ASP A 230 20.77 -10.80 -11.45
C ASP A 230 21.74 -9.78 -12.06
N VAL A 231 22.85 -9.45 -11.40
CA VAL A 231 23.91 -8.60 -11.99
C VAL A 231 24.36 -9.18 -13.32
N GLU A 232 24.68 -10.47 -13.38
CA GLU A 232 25.15 -11.09 -14.62
C GLU A 232 24.01 -11.35 -15.61
N ARG A 233 22.83 -11.74 -15.13
CA ARG A 233 21.65 -11.95 -15.98
C ARG A 233 21.26 -10.68 -16.71
N VAL A 234 21.13 -9.56 -16.00
CA VAL A 234 20.76 -8.26 -16.58
C VAL A 234 21.82 -7.80 -17.57
N ARG A 235 23.12 -7.92 -17.26
CA ARG A 235 24.20 -7.60 -18.20
C ARG A 235 24.12 -8.42 -19.48
N SER A 236 23.88 -9.72 -19.37
CA SER A 236 23.73 -10.62 -20.52
C SER A 236 22.53 -10.24 -21.38
N ILE A 237 21.39 -9.95 -20.75
CA ILE A 237 20.16 -9.49 -21.45
C ILE A 237 20.42 -8.16 -22.17
N VAL A 238 21.00 -7.17 -21.50
CA VAL A 238 21.28 -5.85 -22.07
C VAL A 238 22.25 -5.96 -23.24
N LYS A 239 23.34 -6.73 -23.12
CA LYS A 239 24.28 -6.98 -24.23
C LYS A 239 23.60 -7.62 -25.44
N LEU A 240 22.70 -8.59 -25.21
CA LEU A 240 21.94 -9.22 -26.28
C LEU A 240 21.04 -8.21 -27.00
N LEU A 241 20.29 -7.40 -26.24
CA LEU A 241 19.40 -6.39 -26.79
C LEU A 241 20.18 -5.30 -27.55
N GLN A 242 21.34 -4.87 -27.06
CA GLN A 242 22.22 -3.93 -27.76
C GLN A 242 22.77 -4.52 -29.07
N ARG A 243 23.17 -5.80 -29.07
CA ARG A 243 23.72 -6.49 -30.26
C ARG A 243 22.74 -6.51 -31.43
N PHE A 244 21.45 -6.66 -31.16
CA PHE A 244 20.41 -6.68 -32.20
C PHE A 244 19.86 -5.29 -32.53
N GLY A 245 20.28 -4.24 -31.82
CA GLY A 245 19.75 -2.90 -31.99
C GLY A 245 18.33 -2.71 -31.44
N ASN A 246 17.84 -1.48 -31.46
CA ASN A 246 16.63 -1.07 -30.74
C ASN A 246 15.31 -1.54 -31.36
N SER A 247 15.31 -2.21 -32.52
CA SER A 247 14.09 -2.54 -33.28
C SER A 247 13.87 -4.03 -33.54
N THR A 248 14.83 -4.90 -33.22
CA THR A 248 14.79 -6.31 -33.64
C THR A 248 13.87 -7.17 -32.77
N VAL A 249 13.92 -7.00 -31.44
CA VAL A 249 13.04 -7.75 -30.54
C VAL A 249 11.69 -7.04 -30.46
N ARG A 250 10.66 -7.65 -31.04
CA ARG A 250 9.32 -7.05 -31.15
C ARG A 250 8.41 -7.52 -30.02
N LEU A 251 7.68 -6.58 -29.44
CA LEU A 251 6.68 -6.85 -28.42
C LEU A 251 5.30 -7.05 -29.08
N PRO A 252 4.34 -7.73 -28.40
CA PRO A 252 2.98 -7.93 -28.93
C PRO A 252 2.25 -6.65 -29.34
N SER A 253 2.52 -5.52 -28.67
CA SER A 253 2.03 -4.17 -28.97
C SER A 253 2.61 -3.56 -30.26
N GLU A 254 3.45 -4.28 -30.99
CA GLU A 254 4.23 -3.77 -32.12
C GLU A 254 5.28 -2.70 -31.71
N GLY A 255 5.51 -2.52 -30.41
CA GLY A 255 6.68 -1.83 -29.90
C GLY A 255 7.96 -2.67 -30.07
N SER A 256 9.09 -2.10 -29.68
CA SER A 256 10.37 -2.80 -29.63
C SER A 256 10.89 -2.89 -28.20
N LEU A 257 11.38 -4.06 -27.80
CA LEU A 257 12.12 -4.24 -26.56
C LEU A 257 13.59 -3.89 -26.79
N SER A 258 13.94 -2.62 -26.63
CA SER A 258 15.32 -2.15 -26.60
C SER A 258 15.94 -2.36 -25.21
N ALA A 259 17.28 -2.31 -25.11
CA ALA A 259 17.97 -2.37 -23.82
C ALA A 259 17.52 -1.25 -22.86
N ARG A 260 17.31 -0.04 -23.40
CA ARG A 260 16.80 1.12 -22.66
C ARG A 260 15.34 0.96 -22.23
N ARG A 261 14.47 0.31 -23.03
CA ARG A 261 13.11 -0.03 -22.60
C ARG A 261 13.10 -1.11 -21.51
N PHE A 262 13.98 -2.12 -21.62
CA PHE A 262 14.17 -3.11 -20.55
C PHE A 262 14.63 -2.45 -19.24
N GLN A 263 15.53 -1.47 -19.33
CA GLN A 263 15.99 -0.67 -18.20
C GLN A 263 14.84 0.07 -17.48
N GLN A 264 13.73 0.41 -18.16
CA GLN A 264 12.58 1.09 -17.53
C GLN A 264 11.77 0.20 -16.60
N LEU A 265 11.97 -1.12 -16.59
CA LEU A 265 11.25 -2.01 -15.68
C LEU A 265 11.56 -1.73 -14.19
N GLY A 266 12.61 -0.95 -13.90
CA GLY A 266 12.86 -0.42 -12.54
C GLY A 266 11.78 0.51 -12.02
N LEU A 267 10.85 0.99 -12.87
CA LEU A 267 9.62 1.68 -12.45
C LEU A 267 8.92 0.91 -11.33
N MET A 268 8.97 -0.42 -11.36
CA MET A 268 8.32 -1.29 -10.38
C MET A 268 8.87 -1.12 -8.96
N PHE A 269 10.14 -0.70 -8.80
CA PHE A 269 10.81 -0.64 -7.50
C PHE A 269 10.13 0.25 -6.45
N GLY A 270 9.28 1.19 -6.85
CA GLY A 270 8.60 2.09 -5.92
C GLY A 270 7.27 1.57 -5.36
N ALA A 271 6.81 0.40 -5.83
CA ALA A 271 5.60 -0.27 -5.36
C ALA A 271 5.92 -1.48 -4.48
N HIS A 272 4.96 -1.93 -3.66
CA HIS A 272 5.13 -3.16 -2.88
C HIS A 272 5.35 -4.37 -3.81
N GLY A 273 6.30 -5.24 -3.46
CA GLY A 273 6.65 -6.42 -4.26
C GLY A 273 7.38 -6.13 -5.58
N GLY A 274 7.61 -4.86 -5.94
CA GLY A 274 8.18 -4.50 -7.24
C GLY A 274 9.61 -5.03 -7.49
N ILE A 275 10.42 -5.12 -6.44
CA ILE A 275 11.76 -5.74 -6.50
C ILE A 275 11.66 -7.24 -6.86
N ASP A 276 10.73 -7.97 -6.23
CA ASP A 276 10.50 -9.39 -6.51
C ASP A 276 9.94 -9.58 -7.93
N ASN A 277 8.98 -8.75 -8.34
CA ASN A 277 8.38 -8.83 -9.67
C ASN A 277 9.41 -8.59 -10.78
N LEU A 278 10.34 -7.63 -10.60
CA LEU A 278 11.40 -7.42 -11.57
C LEU A 278 12.35 -8.63 -11.66
N HIS A 279 12.72 -9.20 -10.51
CA HIS A 279 13.52 -10.42 -10.48
C HIS A 279 12.85 -11.56 -11.25
N GLU A 280 11.54 -11.76 -11.08
CA GLU A 280 10.80 -12.79 -11.82
C GLU A 280 10.88 -12.58 -13.33
N ILE A 281 10.78 -11.33 -13.81
CA ILE A 281 10.96 -11.00 -15.23
C ILE A 281 12.40 -11.31 -15.68
N VAL A 282 13.40 -10.86 -14.93
CA VAL A 282 14.83 -11.08 -15.27
C VAL A 282 15.16 -12.57 -15.31
N LEU A 283 14.74 -13.32 -14.30
CA LEU A 283 14.90 -14.77 -14.22
C LEU A 283 14.25 -15.46 -15.41
N ARG A 284 13.02 -15.05 -15.76
CA ARG A 284 12.28 -15.63 -16.89
C ARG A 284 12.97 -15.36 -18.22
N VAL A 285 13.40 -14.11 -18.47
CA VAL A 285 14.13 -13.75 -19.70
C VAL A 285 15.44 -14.55 -19.79
N SER A 286 16.21 -14.59 -18.70
CA SER A 286 17.47 -15.35 -18.66
C SER A 286 17.24 -16.84 -18.95
N THR A 287 16.21 -17.43 -18.36
CA THR A 287 15.85 -18.84 -18.56
C THR A 287 15.41 -19.12 -20.00
N ASP A 288 14.59 -18.25 -20.59
CA ASP A 288 14.16 -18.38 -21.99
C ASP A 288 15.37 -18.36 -22.94
N LEU A 289 16.32 -17.44 -22.70
CA LEU A 289 17.54 -17.35 -23.49
C LEU A 289 18.44 -18.59 -23.36
N GLU A 290 18.56 -19.15 -22.16
CA GLU A 290 19.34 -20.37 -21.91
C GLU A 290 18.71 -21.59 -22.59
N LEU A 291 17.39 -21.77 -22.45
CA LEU A 291 16.69 -22.96 -22.95
C LEU A 291 16.41 -22.91 -24.45
N PHE A 292 16.08 -21.73 -24.99
CA PHE A 292 15.53 -21.59 -26.34
C PHE A 292 16.35 -20.68 -27.25
N GLY A 293 17.35 -19.97 -26.73
CA GLY A 293 18.15 -18.99 -27.48
C GLY A 293 17.38 -17.73 -27.90
N HIS A 294 16.15 -17.56 -27.44
CA HIS A 294 15.30 -16.39 -27.73
C HIS A 294 14.29 -16.16 -26.60
N ILE A 295 13.79 -14.93 -26.48
CA ILE A 295 12.75 -14.58 -25.50
C ILE A 295 11.39 -15.07 -26.01
N THR A 296 10.68 -15.85 -25.20
CA THR A 296 9.41 -16.45 -25.64
C THR A 296 8.29 -15.40 -25.72
N ARG A 297 7.25 -15.70 -26.52
CA ARG A 297 6.07 -14.81 -26.64
C ARG A 297 5.39 -14.51 -25.31
N GLN A 298 5.36 -15.48 -24.37
CA GLN A 298 4.77 -15.28 -23.05
C GLN A 298 5.56 -14.24 -22.23
N THR A 299 6.88 -14.34 -22.25
CA THR A 299 7.77 -13.39 -21.56
C THR A 299 7.70 -12.01 -22.19
N LEU A 300 7.70 -11.93 -23.53
CA LEU A 300 7.51 -10.66 -24.25
C LEU A 300 6.17 -10.00 -23.92
N ALA A 301 5.07 -10.76 -23.87
CA ALA A 301 3.76 -10.24 -23.47
C ALA A 301 3.73 -9.73 -22.03
N SER A 302 4.46 -10.39 -21.13
CA SER A 302 4.55 -9.98 -19.73
C SER A 302 5.33 -8.67 -19.58
N ILE A 303 6.43 -8.51 -20.32
CA ILE A 303 7.21 -7.25 -20.37
C ILE A 303 6.39 -6.12 -20.99
N ASP A 304 5.66 -6.42 -22.07
CA ASP A 304 4.85 -5.43 -22.79
C ASP A 304 3.74 -4.86 -21.90
N GLY A 305 3.07 -5.72 -21.12
CA GLY A 305 2.04 -5.31 -20.16
C GLY A 305 2.56 -4.83 -18.80
N ALA A 306 3.89 -4.75 -18.59
CA ALA A 306 4.46 -4.25 -17.35
C ALA A 306 4.53 -2.71 -17.30
N ILE A 307 4.50 -2.05 -18.47
CA ILE A 307 4.61 -0.59 -18.59
C ILE A 307 3.60 -0.08 -19.63
N ASP A 308 2.60 0.67 -19.15
CA ASP A 308 1.41 1.02 -19.91
C ASP A 308 1.49 2.36 -20.68
N PHE A 309 2.68 2.78 -21.13
CA PHE A 309 2.83 4.10 -21.79
C PHE A 309 2.13 4.19 -23.15
N ASP A 310 1.96 3.07 -23.88
CA ASP A 310 1.23 3.06 -25.16
C ASP A 310 -0.29 3.19 -24.97
N SER A 311 -0.84 2.74 -23.85
CA SER A 311 -2.27 2.92 -23.55
C SER A 311 -2.57 4.21 -22.80
N ASN A 312 -1.59 4.80 -22.10
CA ASN A 312 -1.73 6.01 -21.29
C ASN A 312 -0.79 7.11 -21.77
N ILE A 313 -0.94 7.54 -23.03
CA ILE A 313 0.02 8.46 -23.67
C ILE A 313 0.17 9.80 -22.93
N LEU A 314 -0.88 10.28 -22.24
CA LEU A 314 -0.84 11.52 -21.47
C LEU A 314 0.17 11.44 -20.33
N TYR A 315 0.44 10.25 -19.81
CA TYR A 315 1.49 10.05 -18.84
C TYR A 315 2.83 10.46 -19.44
N ALA A 316 3.24 9.86 -20.56
CA ALA A 316 4.51 10.19 -21.20
C ALA A 316 4.56 11.65 -21.70
N MET A 317 3.45 12.17 -22.24
CA MET A 317 3.41 13.52 -22.80
C MET A 317 3.45 14.62 -21.73
N LEU A 318 2.82 14.40 -20.57
CA LEU A 318 2.64 15.44 -19.54
C LEU A 318 3.42 15.17 -18.26
N HIS A 319 4.20 14.10 -18.17
CA HIS A 319 4.97 13.74 -16.97
C HIS A 319 5.85 14.88 -16.45
N GLU A 320 6.65 15.50 -17.32
CA GLU A 320 7.50 16.63 -16.91
C GLU A 320 6.72 17.95 -16.77
N PRO A 321 5.76 18.27 -17.66
CA PRO A 321 4.88 19.43 -17.51
C PRO A 321 4.13 19.56 -16.17
N ILE A 322 3.97 18.47 -15.39
CA ILE A 322 3.40 18.54 -14.03
C ILE A 322 4.27 19.34 -13.05
N TYR A 323 5.53 19.65 -13.39
CA TYR A 323 6.46 20.46 -12.59
C TYR A 323 6.68 21.87 -13.16
N CYS A 324 6.14 22.17 -14.34
CA CYS A 324 6.48 23.38 -15.09
C CYS A 324 5.59 24.57 -14.77
N GLN A 325 6.19 25.73 -14.48
CA GLN A 325 5.49 27.01 -14.30
C GLN A 325 6.29 28.13 -14.96
N GLY A 326 5.88 28.55 -16.16
CA GLY A 326 6.62 29.52 -16.97
C GLY A 326 8.00 29.04 -17.43
N THR A 327 8.23 27.72 -17.46
CA THR A 327 9.49 27.12 -17.93
C THR A 327 9.21 25.88 -18.77
N ALA A 328 10.10 25.58 -19.72
CA ALA A 328 10.02 24.36 -20.52
C ALA A 328 10.76 23.21 -19.85
N PRO A 329 10.19 21.99 -19.83
CA PRO A 329 10.86 20.83 -19.24
C PRO A 329 12.07 20.37 -20.07
N ASN A 330 12.03 20.53 -21.40
CA ASN A 330 13.12 20.26 -22.37
C ASN A 330 13.74 18.84 -22.29
N TRP A 331 12.98 17.82 -21.90
CA TRP A 331 13.48 16.47 -21.60
C TRP A 331 14.42 16.44 -20.39
N SER A 332 13.94 16.94 -19.26
CA SER A 332 14.74 17.10 -18.04
C SER A 332 15.33 15.80 -17.53
N ALA A 333 14.54 14.74 -17.42
CA ALA A 333 15.02 13.45 -16.97
C ALA A 333 16.17 12.96 -17.85
N HIS A 334 16.08 13.15 -19.16
CA HIS A 334 17.11 12.80 -20.12
C HIS A 334 18.39 13.64 -19.95
N ARG A 335 18.27 14.95 -19.76
CA ARG A 335 19.42 15.84 -19.54
C ARG A 335 20.13 15.52 -18.23
N ILE A 336 19.36 15.42 -17.15
CA ILE A 336 19.85 15.19 -15.78
C ILE A 336 20.44 13.78 -15.64
N ARG A 337 19.98 12.78 -16.41
CA ARG A 337 20.59 11.43 -16.44
C ARG A 337 22.10 11.46 -16.62
N LYS A 338 22.65 12.44 -17.36
CA LYS A 338 24.10 12.58 -17.61
C LYS A 338 24.92 12.83 -16.35
N GLU A 339 24.29 13.29 -15.27
CA GLU A 339 24.92 13.46 -13.96
C GLU A 339 25.09 12.11 -13.21
N PHE A 340 24.48 11.02 -13.72
CA PHE A 340 24.38 9.72 -13.05
C PHE A 340 24.86 8.57 -13.97
N PRO A 341 26.17 8.35 -14.13
CA PRO A 341 26.74 7.33 -15.02
C PRO A 341 26.35 5.89 -14.64
N GLN A 342 25.83 5.65 -13.42
CA GLN A 342 25.33 4.35 -12.98
C GLN A 342 24.23 3.79 -13.90
N PHE A 343 23.50 4.67 -14.59
CA PHE A 343 22.44 4.27 -15.52
C PHE A 343 22.94 4.01 -16.95
N ASP A 344 24.22 4.17 -17.24
CA ASP A 344 24.74 3.87 -18.57
C ASP A 344 24.74 2.36 -18.83
N LEU A 345 24.34 1.99 -20.05
CA LEU A 345 24.20 0.59 -20.45
C LEU A 345 25.57 -0.05 -20.74
N ASP A 346 26.55 0.77 -21.11
CA ASP A 346 27.92 0.34 -21.41
C ASP A 346 28.77 0.42 -20.14
N THR A 347 28.63 -0.59 -19.27
CA THR A 347 29.34 -0.65 -17.98
C THR A 347 29.94 -2.03 -17.68
N ASP A 348 31.07 -2.02 -16.97
CA ASP A 348 31.71 -3.22 -16.43
C ASP A 348 31.07 -3.70 -15.12
N GLY A 349 30.25 -2.86 -14.48
CA GLY A 349 29.50 -3.17 -13.26
C GLY A 349 28.04 -3.59 -13.50
N PRO A 350 27.19 -3.60 -12.45
CA PRO A 350 25.76 -3.81 -12.59
C PRO A 350 25.10 -2.70 -13.43
N VAL A 351 24.16 -3.07 -14.30
CA VAL A 351 23.36 -2.10 -15.08
C VAL A 351 22.19 -1.64 -14.22
N PHE A 352 22.09 -0.36 -13.88
CA PHE A 352 20.98 0.11 -13.04
C PHE A 352 19.73 0.34 -13.87
N PHE A 353 18.58 -0.12 -13.39
CA PHE A 353 17.26 0.18 -13.94
C PHE A 353 16.81 1.60 -13.61
N THR A 354 16.06 2.25 -14.49
CA THR A 354 15.50 3.59 -14.25
C THR A 354 14.15 3.50 -13.52
N GLY A 355 13.72 4.61 -12.91
CA GLY A 355 12.40 4.75 -12.28
C GLY A 355 11.35 5.37 -13.24
N GLU A 356 10.62 6.35 -12.75
CA GLU A 356 9.48 7.02 -13.43
C GLU A 356 9.86 7.98 -14.57
N MET A 357 11.12 7.99 -14.98
CA MET A 357 11.64 8.97 -15.92
C MET A 357 11.09 8.78 -17.34
N ILE A 358 10.72 9.90 -17.98
CA ILE A 358 10.36 9.95 -19.40
C ILE A 358 11.54 10.45 -20.22
N TYR A 359 11.83 9.75 -21.31
CA TYR A 359 12.95 10.05 -22.21
C TYR A 359 12.45 10.28 -23.65
N PRO A 360 13.12 11.14 -24.44
CA PRO A 360 12.72 11.43 -25.81
C PRO A 360 12.73 10.17 -26.69
N TRP A 361 13.65 9.24 -26.40
CA TRP A 361 13.77 8.01 -27.16
C TRP A 361 12.60 7.03 -26.95
N MET A 362 11.76 7.22 -25.93
CA MET A 362 10.56 6.39 -25.75
C MET A 362 9.60 6.57 -26.94
N PHE A 363 9.62 7.75 -27.56
CA PHE A 363 8.91 8.08 -28.79
C PHE A 363 9.58 7.48 -30.05
N ASP A 364 10.56 6.59 -29.88
CA ASP A 364 11.06 5.70 -30.94
C ASP A 364 10.66 4.23 -30.68
N ASP A 365 10.62 3.79 -29.42
CA ASP A 365 10.53 2.37 -29.06
C ASP A 365 9.09 1.88 -28.81
N TYR A 366 8.23 2.75 -28.28
CA TYR A 366 6.81 2.48 -28.01
C TYR A 366 5.98 2.75 -29.26
N SER A 367 5.02 1.88 -29.59
CA SER A 367 4.38 1.90 -30.92
C SER A 367 3.37 3.04 -31.08
N GLU A 368 2.61 3.34 -30.05
CA GLU A 368 1.67 4.45 -30.02
C GLU A 368 2.40 5.77 -29.80
N LEU A 369 3.36 5.83 -28.85
CA LEU A 369 4.16 7.05 -28.63
C LEU A 369 4.96 7.44 -29.88
N ARG A 370 5.46 6.49 -30.68
CA ARG A 370 6.20 6.81 -31.90
C ARG A 370 5.43 7.69 -32.88
N LYS A 371 4.10 7.54 -32.93
CA LYS A 371 3.22 8.36 -33.78
C LYS A 371 3.10 9.81 -33.30
N LEU A 372 3.56 10.10 -32.08
CA LEU A 372 3.41 11.36 -31.37
C LEU A 372 4.72 12.09 -31.11
N LYS A 373 5.83 11.65 -31.73
CA LYS A 373 7.17 12.18 -31.47
C LYS A 373 7.27 13.69 -31.68
N ASP A 374 6.71 14.20 -32.77
CA ASP A 374 6.79 15.64 -33.10
C ASP A 374 5.99 16.48 -32.09
N GLN A 375 4.83 16.00 -31.67
CA GLN A 375 3.98 16.62 -30.66
C GLN A 375 4.69 16.62 -29.31
N ALA A 376 5.37 15.54 -28.97
CA ALA A 376 6.10 15.39 -27.72
C ALA A 376 7.26 16.38 -27.64
N GLU A 377 7.99 16.57 -28.74
CA GLU A 377 9.06 17.56 -28.84
C GLU A 377 8.52 18.99 -28.65
N LEU A 378 7.39 19.33 -29.29
CA LEU A 378 6.75 20.63 -29.10
C LEU A 378 6.28 20.86 -27.65
N VAL A 379 5.72 19.84 -27.01
CA VAL A 379 5.32 19.90 -25.59
C VAL A 379 6.56 20.07 -24.70
N ALA A 380 7.66 19.35 -24.98
CA ALA A 380 8.90 19.46 -24.22
C ALA A 380 9.55 20.86 -24.33
N GLN A 381 9.38 21.54 -25.46
CA GLN A 381 9.89 22.90 -25.70
C GLN A 381 8.95 24.02 -25.21
N THR A 382 7.72 23.68 -24.82
CA THR A 382 6.71 24.66 -24.38
C THR A 382 7.15 25.30 -23.07
N SER A 383 7.30 26.63 -23.04
CA SER A 383 7.77 27.39 -21.87
C SER A 383 6.72 28.27 -21.20
N ASP A 384 5.56 28.46 -21.81
CA ASP A 384 4.47 29.33 -21.35
C ASP A 384 3.45 28.61 -20.44
N TRP A 385 3.90 27.60 -19.68
CA TRP A 385 3.02 26.84 -18.79
C TRP A 385 2.42 27.73 -17.68
N PRO A 386 1.11 27.67 -17.43
CA PRO A 386 0.49 28.44 -16.35
C PRO A 386 0.95 27.96 -14.97
N ALA A 387 0.64 28.74 -13.93
CA ALA A 387 0.91 28.34 -12.55
C ALA A 387 0.09 27.09 -12.16
N LEU A 388 0.69 26.23 -11.35
CA LEU A 388 0.09 25.01 -10.79
C LEU A 388 -0.28 25.16 -9.31
N PHE A 389 0.30 26.14 -8.64
CA PHE A 389 0.01 26.43 -7.25
C PHE A 389 0.22 27.92 -6.95
N ASP A 390 -0.30 28.36 -5.81
CA ASP A 390 -0.18 29.71 -5.27
C ASP A 390 0.32 29.57 -3.83
N GLU A 391 1.63 29.75 -3.62
CA GLU A 391 2.26 29.59 -2.29
C GLU A 391 1.69 30.57 -1.26
N GLU A 392 1.29 31.78 -1.67
CA GLU A 392 0.65 32.74 -0.76
C GLU A 392 -0.73 32.24 -0.32
N GLN A 393 -1.49 31.61 -1.22
CA GLN A 393 -2.76 30.98 -0.87
C GLN A 393 -2.57 29.75 0.03
N LEU A 394 -1.59 28.89 -0.25
CA LEU A 394 -1.31 27.72 0.58
C LEU A 394 -0.89 28.11 2.00
N ALA A 395 -0.09 29.16 2.16
CA ALA A 395 0.32 29.68 3.47
C ALA A 395 -0.82 30.25 4.31
N LYS A 396 -1.95 30.65 3.68
CA LYS A 396 -3.17 31.10 4.37
C LYS A 396 -4.34 30.10 4.27
N ASN A 397 -4.05 28.85 3.93
CA ASN A 397 -5.06 27.80 3.81
C ASN A 397 -5.91 27.64 5.08
N GLU A 398 -7.22 27.42 4.89
CA GLU A 398 -8.20 27.17 5.95
C GLU A 398 -8.86 25.79 5.82
N VAL A 399 -8.63 25.09 4.71
CA VAL A 399 -9.14 23.74 4.46
C VAL A 399 -8.35 22.75 5.31
N SER A 400 -9.02 21.78 5.96
CA SER A 400 -8.28 20.73 6.68
C SER A 400 -7.55 19.81 5.68
N VAL A 401 -6.25 19.66 5.83
CA VAL A 401 -5.42 18.83 4.94
C VAL A 401 -4.74 17.73 5.74
N TYR A 402 -4.91 16.49 5.29
CA TYR A 402 -4.27 15.31 5.85
C TYR A 402 -3.46 14.63 4.75
N ALA A 403 -2.18 14.34 5.00
CA ALA A 403 -1.29 13.79 3.98
C ALA A 403 -0.52 12.58 4.51
N ALA A 404 -0.68 11.43 3.86
CA ALA A 404 0.18 10.26 4.06
C ALA A 404 1.42 10.38 3.17
N THR A 405 2.60 10.25 3.78
CA THR A 405 3.91 10.36 3.14
C THR A 405 4.80 9.19 3.52
N TYR A 406 5.57 8.69 2.56
CA TYR A 406 6.36 7.48 2.74
C TYR A 406 7.85 7.81 2.68
N MET A 407 8.64 7.37 3.68
CA MET A 407 10.08 7.68 3.73
C MET A 407 10.86 7.05 2.56
N GLU A 408 10.40 5.88 2.12
CA GLU A 408 11.02 5.10 1.04
C GLU A 408 10.34 5.30 -0.33
N ASP A 409 9.55 6.36 -0.49
CA ASP A 409 8.91 6.67 -1.77
C ASP A 409 9.97 6.95 -2.85
N MET A 410 9.84 6.26 -3.98
CA MET A 410 10.73 6.40 -5.13
C MET A 410 10.21 7.43 -6.16
N TYR A 411 8.92 7.74 -6.12
CA TYR A 411 8.25 8.59 -7.11
C TYR A 411 8.12 10.03 -6.63
N VAL A 412 7.90 10.22 -5.33
CA VAL A 412 7.83 11.55 -4.70
C VAL A 412 8.86 11.63 -3.60
N ASP A 413 9.89 12.46 -3.80
CA ASP A 413 10.96 12.67 -2.82
C ASP A 413 10.41 13.10 -1.45
N PHE A 414 10.85 12.40 -0.40
CA PHE A 414 10.34 12.59 0.96
C PHE A 414 10.59 14.01 1.47
N ASP A 415 11.78 14.56 1.24
CA ASP A 415 12.12 15.90 1.71
C ASP A 415 11.30 16.96 0.99
N PHE A 416 11.10 16.85 -0.33
CA PHE A 416 10.17 17.71 -1.05
C PHE A 416 8.74 17.61 -0.53
N ALA A 417 8.27 16.40 -0.19
CA ALA A 417 6.95 16.22 0.40
C ALA A 417 6.84 16.96 1.75
N GLN A 418 7.85 16.88 2.62
CA GLN A 418 7.86 17.60 3.90
C GLN A 418 7.96 19.12 3.71
N GLU A 419 8.80 19.60 2.79
CA GLU A 419 8.89 21.02 2.42
C GLU A 419 7.52 21.57 1.97
N THR A 420 6.80 20.82 1.14
CA THR A 420 5.45 21.17 0.70
C THR A 420 4.45 21.16 1.85
N ALA A 421 4.46 20.12 2.70
CA ALA A 421 3.57 20.05 3.87
C ALA A 421 3.73 21.29 4.77
N ALA A 422 4.97 21.70 5.03
CA ALA A 422 5.28 22.86 5.87
C ALA A 422 4.75 24.20 5.31
N LYS A 423 4.63 24.31 3.97
CA LYS A 423 4.10 25.50 3.29
C LYS A 423 2.57 25.56 3.25
N ILE A 424 1.87 24.45 3.52
CA ILE A 424 0.41 24.40 3.54
C ILE A 424 -0.07 24.57 4.99
N LYS A 425 -0.67 25.71 5.29
CA LYS A 425 -1.19 25.98 6.64
C LYS A 425 -2.21 24.92 7.06
N GLY A 426 -1.97 24.30 8.22
CA GLY A 426 -2.86 23.29 8.80
C GLY A 426 -2.75 21.90 8.20
N CYS A 427 -1.75 21.64 7.34
CA CYS A 427 -1.46 20.30 6.85
C CYS A 427 -0.95 19.40 7.98
N LYS A 428 -1.55 18.21 8.12
CA LYS A 428 -1.15 17.19 9.08
C LYS A 428 -0.60 15.99 8.32
N THR A 429 0.63 15.59 8.61
CA THR A 429 1.28 14.47 7.96
C THR A 429 1.15 13.18 8.78
N PHE A 430 0.94 12.07 8.09
CA PHE A 430 1.17 10.71 8.58
C PHE A 430 2.41 10.18 7.84
N VAL A 431 3.51 10.03 8.57
CA VAL A 431 4.80 9.60 8.01
C VAL A 431 5.03 8.15 8.38
N THR A 432 5.41 7.31 7.42
CA THR A 432 5.75 5.91 7.67
C THR A 432 6.87 5.42 6.76
N ASN A 433 7.68 4.50 7.26
CA ASN A 433 8.67 3.73 6.51
C ASN A 433 8.18 2.31 6.17
N ALA A 434 7.02 1.89 6.69
CA ALA A 434 6.47 0.54 6.48
C ALA A 434 5.61 0.42 5.22
N LEU A 435 5.17 1.53 4.65
CA LEU A 435 4.30 1.59 3.47
C LEU A 435 5.04 2.25 2.30
N TYR A 436 4.78 1.77 1.08
CA TYR A 436 5.22 2.39 -0.18
C TYR A 436 4.10 3.19 -0.87
N HIS A 437 4.43 3.78 -2.02
CA HIS A 437 3.60 4.73 -2.77
C HIS A 437 2.18 4.23 -3.10
N ASP A 438 2.02 2.94 -3.31
CA ASP A 438 0.76 2.29 -3.68
C ASP A 438 -0.06 1.79 -2.47
N ALA A 439 0.39 2.03 -1.23
CA ALA A 439 -0.22 1.47 -0.01
C ALA A 439 -1.74 1.56 0.05
N VAL A 440 -2.32 2.71 -0.29
CA VAL A 440 -3.77 2.92 -0.26
C VAL A 440 -4.52 1.94 -1.18
N ARG A 441 -3.90 1.48 -2.28
CA ARG A 441 -4.47 0.56 -3.29
C ARG A 441 -4.45 -0.92 -2.89
N ILE A 442 -3.53 -1.32 -2.02
CA ILE A 442 -3.21 -2.73 -1.72
C ILE A 442 -3.43 -3.12 -0.27
N GLN A 443 -3.41 -2.18 0.67
CA GLN A 443 -3.61 -2.44 2.09
C GLN A 443 -4.65 -1.50 2.70
N PRO A 444 -5.92 -1.65 2.30
CA PRO A 444 -7.01 -0.83 2.82
C PRO A 444 -7.51 -1.27 4.20
N ASP A 445 -7.28 -2.54 4.53
CA ASP A 445 -7.81 -3.23 5.71
C ASP A 445 -6.68 -3.53 6.71
N MET A 446 -5.53 -2.85 6.59
CA MET A 446 -4.48 -3.00 7.59
C MET A 446 -5.02 -2.45 8.91
N LEU A 447 -5.43 -3.37 9.77
CA LEU A 447 -5.78 -3.08 11.14
C LEU A 447 -4.61 -2.33 11.77
N PRO A 448 -4.84 -1.24 12.50
CA PRO A 448 -3.76 -0.47 13.11
C PRO A 448 -2.86 -1.36 13.97
N THR A 449 -1.57 -1.36 13.65
CA THR A 449 -0.54 -2.00 14.47
C THR A 449 -0.41 -1.27 15.82
N PRO A 450 -0.45 -1.97 16.96
CA PRO A 450 -0.26 -1.38 18.27
C PRO A 450 1.07 -0.61 18.39
N SER A 451 1.06 0.51 19.12
CA SER A 451 2.30 1.21 19.45
C SER A 451 3.09 0.44 20.50
N THR A 452 4.38 0.22 20.24
CA THR A 452 5.38 -0.30 21.20
C THR A 452 6.36 0.79 21.63
N SER A 453 6.04 2.07 21.39
CA SER A 453 6.95 3.21 21.66
C SER A 453 7.34 3.38 23.14
N HIS A 454 6.60 2.78 24.07
CA HIS A 454 6.90 2.77 25.50
C HIS A 454 7.83 1.63 25.92
N VAL A 455 8.15 0.69 25.02
CA VAL A 455 8.94 -0.51 25.34
C VAL A 455 10.44 -0.18 25.21
N SER A 456 11.23 -0.54 26.22
CA SER A 456 12.69 -0.56 26.12
C SER A 456 13.12 -1.88 25.49
N PHE A 457 13.79 -1.81 24.34
CA PHE A 457 14.27 -2.99 23.61
C PHE A 457 15.66 -3.45 24.04
N ASP A 458 16.22 -2.86 25.11
CA ASP A 458 17.49 -3.30 25.68
C ASP A 458 17.38 -4.74 26.23
N ASN A 459 16.20 -5.11 26.74
CA ASN A 459 15.93 -6.40 27.38
C ASN A 459 14.58 -7.02 27.01
N VAL A 460 13.89 -6.49 26.00
CA VAL A 460 12.64 -7.03 25.45
C VAL A 460 12.78 -7.12 23.94
N TYR A 461 12.21 -8.18 23.35
CA TYR A 461 12.22 -8.37 21.91
C TYR A 461 11.52 -7.21 21.16
N GLU A 462 12.25 -6.59 20.23
CA GLU A 462 11.72 -5.60 19.31
C GLU A 462 10.93 -6.30 18.19
N PRO A 463 9.68 -5.89 17.90
CA PRO A 463 8.93 -6.44 16.78
C PRO A 463 9.69 -6.37 15.46
N ALA A 464 9.82 -7.50 14.77
CA ALA A 464 10.46 -7.60 13.46
C ALA A 464 9.54 -8.28 12.42
N GLU A 465 10.10 -8.70 11.28
CA GLU A 465 9.35 -9.31 10.17
C GLU A 465 8.50 -10.51 10.60
N ASP A 466 8.96 -11.28 11.59
CA ASP A 466 8.28 -12.43 12.18
C ASP A 466 6.99 -12.04 12.92
N SER A 467 7.05 -10.98 13.70
CA SER A 467 5.91 -10.40 14.41
C SER A 467 4.89 -9.89 13.40
N TYR A 468 5.33 -9.11 12.41
CA TYR A 468 4.43 -8.58 11.38
C TYR A 468 3.79 -9.68 10.52
N LEU A 469 4.52 -10.75 10.23
CA LEU A 469 3.96 -11.91 9.53
C LEU A 469 2.82 -12.57 10.34
N LEU A 470 2.92 -12.63 11.67
CA LEU A 470 1.83 -13.12 12.54
C LEU A 470 0.60 -12.20 12.48
N LEU A 471 0.80 -10.88 12.55
CA LEU A 471 -0.28 -9.89 12.43
C LEU A 471 -1.00 -10.00 11.07
N ASP A 472 -0.23 -10.04 9.98
CA ASP A 472 -0.74 -10.17 8.61
C ASP A 472 -1.47 -11.49 8.40
N SER A 473 -0.91 -12.59 8.90
CA SER A 473 -1.51 -13.93 8.80
C SER A 473 -2.85 -14.00 9.52
N LEU A 474 -2.91 -13.55 10.77
CA LEU A 474 -4.12 -13.60 11.61
C LEU A 474 -5.22 -12.67 11.08
N SER A 475 -4.85 -11.54 10.47
CA SER A 475 -5.80 -10.58 9.87
C SER A 475 -6.20 -10.90 8.43
N SER A 476 -5.56 -11.89 7.79
CA SER A 476 -5.84 -12.25 6.41
C SER A 476 -7.28 -12.79 6.24
N SER A 477 -7.92 -12.49 5.11
CA SER A 477 -9.31 -12.91 4.86
C SER A 477 -9.53 -14.43 4.93
N LYS A 478 -8.49 -15.22 4.62
CA LYS A 478 -8.55 -16.69 4.72
C LYS A 478 -8.56 -17.14 6.18
N GLU A 479 -7.72 -16.53 7.00
CA GLU A 479 -7.58 -16.91 8.41
C GLU A 479 -8.74 -16.40 9.25
N THR A 480 -9.18 -15.16 9.02
CA THR A 480 -10.37 -14.62 9.69
C THR A 480 -11.61 -15.44 9.34
N ALA A 481 -11.78 -15.87 8.09
CA ALA A 481 -12.88 -16.79 7.72
C ALA A 481 -12.83 -18.12 8.48
N PHE A 482 -11.63 -18.72 8.63
CA PHE A 482 -11.45 -19.94 9.42
C PHE A 482 -11.79 -19.73 10.89
N LEU A 483 -11.27 -18.65 11.50
CA LEU A 483 -11.49 -18.33 12.90
C LEU A 483 -12.95 -17.99 13.19
N HIS A 484 -13.62 -17.22 12.32
CA HIS A 484 -15.05 -16.91 12.42
C HIS A 484 -15.87 -18.20 12.36
N GLN A 485 -15.58 -19.08 11.42
CA GLN A 485 -16.29 -20.36 11.30
C GLN A 485 -16.06 -21.23 12.53
N ARG A 486 -14.82 -21.29 13.04
CA ARG A 486 -14.46 -22.15 14.16
C ARG A 486 -15.03 -21.66 15.49
N PHE A 487 -15.16 -20.34 15.67
CA PHE A 487 -15.66 -19.72 16.90
C PHE A 487 -17.08 -19.15 16.79
N ALA A 488 -17.81 -19.45 15.71
CA ALA A 488 -19.16 -18.94 15.47
C ALA A 488 -20.12 -19.20 16.64
N GLN A 489 -20.92 -18.17 16.99
CA GLN A 489 -21.98 -18.30 17.99
C GLN A 489 -23.17 -19.07 17.38
N ASN A 490 -23.34 -20.34 17.77
CA ASN A 490 -24.35 -21.22 17.17
C ASN A 490 -25.71 -21.05 17.87
N THR A 491 -26.39 -19.94 17.59
CA THR A 491 -27.66 -19.54 18.24
C THR A 491 -28.84 -20.47 17.95
N SER A 492 -28.77 -21.27 16.88
CA SER A 492 -29.81 -22.21 16.45
C SER A 492 -29.83 -23.54 17.21
N SER A 493 -28.79 -23.85 17.99
CA SER A 493 -28.64 -25.15 18.69
C SER A 493 -28.96 -25.11 20.19
N GLY A 494 -29.27 -23.94 20.76
CA GLY A 494 -29.51 -23.76 22.20
C GLY A 494 -28.28 -23.97 23.10
N ARG A 495 -27.12 -24.34 22.55
CA ARG A 495 -25.84 -24.38 23.29
C ARG A 495 -25.25 -22.98 23.38
N GLN A 496 -25.20 -22.44 24.59
CA GLN A 496 -24.48 -21.21 24.89
C GLN A 496 -22.98 -21.42 24.63
N THR A 497 -22.40 -20.67 23.69
CA THR A 497 -20.97 -20.78 23.35
C THR A 497 -20.15 -20.00 24.37
N ARG A 498 -19.22 -20.66 25.08
CA ARG A 498 -18.34 -19.98 26.06
C ARG A 498 -17.39 -18.98 25.37
N PRO A 499 -16.95 -17.93 26.08
CA PRO A 499 -15.79 -17.11 25.72
C PRO A 499 -14.57 -17.99 25.37
N PRO A 500 -13.91 -17.83 24.21
CA PRO A 500 -12.70 -18.55 23.89
C PRO A 500 -11.55 -17.91 24.66
N LEU A 501 -10.63 -18.74 25.15
CA LEU A 501 -9.40 -18.27 25.76
C LEU A 501 -8.27 -18.33 24.71
N LEU A 502 -7.71 -17.16 24.40
CA LEU A 502 -6.49 -17.02 23.64
C LEU A 502 -5.30 -16.86 24.58
N THR A 503 -4.22 -17.61 24.33
CA THR A 503 -2.97 -17.50 25.07
C THR A 503 -1.80 -17.29 24.10
N GLU A 504 -1.10 -16.18 24.24
CA GLU A 504 0.21 -15.99 23.59
C GLU A 504 1.32 -16.47 24.53
N ILE A 505 2.19 -17.35 24.04
CA ILE A 505 3.41 -17.79 24.71
C ILE A 505 4.57 -16.95 24.18
N GLY A 506 5.45 -16.46 25.07
CA GLY A 506 6.58 -15.60 24.70
C GLY A 506 6.13 -14.25 24.13
N THR A 507 5.36 -13.48 24.89
CA THR A 507 4.71 -12.25 24.40
C THR A 507 5.68 -11.14 23.98
N GLY A 508 6.91 -11.11 24.51
CA GLY A 508 7.90 -10.09 24.18
C GLY A 508 7.37 -8.68 24.43
N SER A 509 7.36 -7.84 23.39
CA SER A 509 6.78 -6.49 23.44
C SER A 509 5.26 -6.46 23.63
N GLY A 510 4.57 -7.59 23.45
CA GLY A 510 3.13 -7.77 23.50
C GLY A 510 2.39 -7.28 22.26
N ILE A 511 3.09 -6.99 21.16
CA ILE A 511 2.49 -6.45 19.93
C ILE A 511 1.44 -7.39 19.33
N VAL A 512 1.66 -8.70 19.35
CA VAL A 512 0.74 -9.69 18.78
C VAL A 512 -0.50 -9.84 19.65
N LEU A 513 -0.35 -10.07 20.98
CA LEU A 513 -1.48 -10.09 21.92
C LEU A 513 -2.30 -8.80 21.86
N ALA A 514 -1.63 -7.65 21.78
CA ALA A 514 -2.29 -6.35 21.72
C ALA A 514 -3.09 -6.18 20.42
N PHE A 515 -2.53 -6.58 19.29
CA PHE A 515 -3.20 -6.52 17.99
C PHE A 515 -4.44 -7.41 17.99
N VAL A 516 -4.29 -8.66 18.41
CA VAL A 516 -5.39 -9.62 18.47
C VAL A 516 -6.48 -9.17 19.45
N THR A 517 -6.10 -8.67 20.62
CA THR A 517 -7.08 -8.18 21.61
C THR A 517 -7.82 -6.95 21.12
N ALA A 518 -7.11 -5.97 20.55
CA ALA A 518 -7.72 -4.74 20.06
C ALA A 518 -8.68 -4.98 18.88
N HIS A 519 -8.44 -6.03 18.08
CA HIS A 519 -9.18 -6.33 16.86
C HIS A 519 -9.93 -7.67 16.93
N ALA A 520 -10.28 -8.13 18.14
CA ALA A 520 -10.88 -9.44 18.38
C ALA A 520 -12.16 -9.68 17.56
N GLU A 521 -13.04 -8.69 17.46
CA GLU A 521 -14.27 -8.79 16.66
C GLU A 521 -13.98 -8.99 15.17
N TYR A 522 -12.99 -8.28 14.62
CA TYR A 522 -12.60 -8.44 13.21
C TYR A 522 -11.97 -9.82 12.98
N ILE A 523 -11.04 -10.25 13.84
CA ILE A 523 -10.24 -11.46 13.60
C ILE A 523 -11.05 -12.72 13.90
N PHE A 524 -11.86 -12.73 14.97
CA PHE A 524 -12.57 -13.92 15.46
C PHE A 524 -14.09 -13.85 15.29
N GLY A 525 -14.65 -12.70 14.89
CA GLY A 525 -16.10 -12.50 14.88
C GLY A 525 -16.68 -12.42 16.30
N ARG A 526 -15.83 -12.20 17.30
CA ARG A 526 -16.17 -12.25 18.72
C ARG A 526 -15.50 -11.13 19.51
N SER A 527 -16.31 -10.47 20.32
CA SER A 527 -15.88 -9.40 21.22
C SER A 527 -15.59 -9.88 22.63
N ASP A 528 -16.10 -11.05 23.01
CA ASP A 528 -15.91 -11.67 24.31
C ASP A 528 -14.72 -12.65 24.33
N LEU A 529 -13.72 -12.42 23.47
CA LEU A 529 -12.46 -13.17 23.46
C LEU A 529 -11.66 -12.84 24.72
N LEU A 530 -11.32 -13.85 25.54
CA LEU A 530 -10.41 -13.66 26.67
C LEU A 530 -8.97 -13.80 26.18
N THR A 531 -8.09 -12.86 26.50
CA THR A 531 -6.68 -12.89 26.07
C THR A 531 -5.73 -12.92 27.28
N LEU A 532 -4.75 -13.81 27.23
CA LEU A 532 -3.75 -14.05 28.28
C LEU A 532 -2.36 -14.14 27.64
N GLY A 533 -1.35 -13.59 28.30
CA GLY A 533 0.05 -13.71 27.88
C GLY A 533 0.86 -14.58 28.85
N THR A 534 1.88 -15.26 28.35
CA THR A 534 2.95 -15.81 29.19
C THR A 534 4.30 -15.41 28.63
N ASP A 535 5.25 -15.06 29.48
CA ASP A 535 6.64 -14.86 29.08
C ASP A 535 7.56 -15.25 30.23
N ILE A 536 8.73 -15.82 29.93
CA ILE A 536 9.71 -16.14 30.97
C ILE A 536 10.39 -14.86 31.51
N ASN A 537 10.38 -13.78 30.72
CA ASN A 537 10.91 -12.47 31.03
C ASN A 537 9.83 -11.53 31.63
N SER A 538 10.05 -11.09 32.86
CA SER A 538 9.15 -10.19 33.60
C SER A 538 9.09 -8.78 32.99
N PHE A 539 10.16 -8.32 32.33
CA PHE A 539 10.17 -7.05 31.60
C PHE A 539 9.28 -7.14 30.35
N ALA A 540 9.28 -8.29 29.66
CA ALA A 540 8.37 -8.57 28.56
C ALA A 540 6.90 -8.63 29.02
N CYS A 541 6.63 -9.24 30.19
CA CYS A 541 5.30 -9.18 30.80
C CYS A 541 4.85 -7.74 31.08
N GLN A 542 5.72 -6.90 31.68
CA GLN A 542 5.39 -5.49 31.93
C GLN A 542 5.14 -4.71 30.63
N ALA A 543 6.00 -4.90 29.62
CA ALA A 543 5.83 -4.31 28.30
C ALA A 543 4.48 -4.72 27.69
N THR A 544 4.17 -6.02 27.73
CA THR A 544 2.92 -6.60 27.21
C THR A 544 1.69 -5.98 27.86
N ALA A 545 1.67 -5.86 29.19
CA ALA A 545 0.58 -5.21 29.91
C ALA A 545 0.39 -3.75 29.45
N GLY A 546 1.48 -3.01 29.26
CA GLY A 546 1.45 -1.64 28.72
C GLY A 546 0.91 -1.56 27.29
N THR A 547 1.39 -2.45 26.41
CA THR A 547 1.05 -2.48 24.99
C THR A 547 -0.42 -2.84 24.78
N VAL A 548 -0.92 -3.90 25.41
CA VAL A 548 -2.32 -4.35 25.25
C VAL A 548 -3.30 -3.31 25.81
N ASN A 549 -3.02 -2.77 27.00
CA ASN A 549 -3.88 -1.73 27.60
C ASN A 549 -3.94 -0.46 26.75
N THR A 550 -2.81 -0.06 26.15
CA THR A 550 -2.76 1.12 25.27
C THR A 550 -3.55 0.87 24.00
N ALA A 551 -3.33 -0.28 23.34
CA ALA A 551 -4.04 -0.66 22.12
C ALA A 551 -5.57 -0.72 22.35
N CYS A 552 -6.03 -1.34 23.44
CA CYS A 552 -7.45 -1.41 23.76
C CYS A 552 -8.04 -0.02 24.04
N LYS A 553 -7.32 0.87 24.75
CA LYS A 553 -7.76 2.25 24.98
C LYS A 553 -7.86 3.05 23.68
N GLU A 554 -6.94 2.86 22.76
CA GLU A 554 -6.96 3.54 21.45
C GLU A 554 -8.08 3.03 20.56
N ALA A 555 -8.32 1.72 20.54
CA ALA A 555 -9.44 1.11 19.82
C ALA A 555 -10.79 1.68 20.32
N HIS A 556 -10.97 1.78 21.64
CA HIS A 556 -12.17 2.37 22.24
C HIS A 556 -12.38 3.85 21.92
N LYS A 557 -11.32 4.64 21.71
CA LYS A 557 -11.43 6.08 21.38
C LYS A 557 -11.81 6.34 19.92
N LYS A 558 -11.53 5.41 19.00
CA LYS A 558 -11.67 5.64 17.55
C LYS A 558 -13.03 5.19 16.98
N HIS A 559 -13.78 4.36 17.70
CA HIS A 559 -15.01 3.74 17.20
C HIS A 559 -16.14 3.78 18.26
N GLU A 560 -16.99 4.82 18.24
CA GLU A 560 -18.17 4.89 19.14
C GLU A 560 -19.23 3.81 18.83
N GLU A 561 -19.20 3.18 17.65
CA GLU A 561 -20.16 2.14 17.22
C GLU A 561 -19.64 0.68 17.39
N PHE A 562 -18.32 0.45 17.53
CA PHE A 562 -17.72 -0.89 17.74
C PHE A 562 -17.11 -0.99 19.14
N ARG A 563 -17.94 -1.37 20.13
CA ARG A 563 -17.61 -1.36 21.56
C ARG A 563 -16.83 -2.58 22.07
N HIS A 564 -16.00 -3.20 21.24
CA HIS A 564 -15.86 -4.66 21.32
C HIS A 564 -14.44 -5.16 21.07
N THR A 565 -13.46 -4.62 21.80
CA THR A 565 -12.15 -5.29 21.98
C THR A 565 -12.34 -6.60 22.73
N GLY A 566 -11.39 -7.52 22.63
CA GLY A 566 -11.27 -8.64 23.54
C GLY A 566 -11.06 -8.18 25.00
N VAL A 567 -11.22 -9.12 25.92
CA VAL A 567 -11.00 -8.95 27.35
C VAL A 567 -9.60 -9.43 27.71
N PHE A 568 -8.69 -8.48 27.87
CA PHE A 568 -7.34 -8.75 28.36
C PHE A 568 -7.35 -9.12 29.83
N LEU A 569 -6.79 -10.27 30.17
CA LEU A 569 -6.68 -10.76 31.54
C LEU A 569 -5.42 -10.20 32.22
N ASP A 570 -4.24 -10.70 31.82
CA ASP A 570 -2.92 -10.22 32.25
C ASP A 570 -1.83 -11.04 31.50
N PRO A 571 -0.56 -10.61 31.50
CA PRO A 571 0.57 -11.50 31.29
C PRO A 571 0.99 -12.20 32.58
N ILE A 572 1.53 -13.41 32.46
CA ILE A 572 2.03 -14.22 33.57
C ILE A 572 3.50 -14.55 33.30
N VAL A 573 4.36 -14.32 34.30
CA VAL A 573 5.74 -14.82 34.24
C VAL A 573 5.72 -16.34 34.37
N ALA A 574 6.01 -17.06 33.29
CA ALA A 574 5.93 -18.51 33.26
C ALA A 574 6.87 -19.11 32.19
N ASP A 575 7.30 -20.35 32.42
CA ASP A 575 7.98 -21.16 31.41
C ASP A 575 6.92 -21.86 30.54
N LEU A 576 6.79 -21.41 29.29
CA LEU A 576 5.78 -21.87 28.34
C LEU A 576 4.37 -21.88 28.97
N ALA A 577 3.61 -22.97 28.81
CA ALA A 577 2.25 -23.10 29.34
C ALA A 577 2.21 -23.76 30.73
N SER A 578 3.31 -23.79 31.50
CA SER A 578 3.41 -24.50 32.79
C SER A 578 2.38 -24.07 33.84
N THR A 579 1.91 -22.83 33.79
CA THR A 579 0.90 -22.28 34.71
C THR A 579 -0.52 -22.34 34.14
N ILE A 580 -0.68 -22.80 32.89
CA ILE A 580 -1.95 -22.82 32.19
C ILE A 580 -2.70 -24.10 32.51
N ARG A 581 -3.99 -23.96 32.81
CA ARG A 581 -4.85 -25.10 33.11
C ARG A 581 -4.96 -26.02 31.88
N PRO A 582 -4.89 -27.35 32.04
CA PRO A 582 -5.07 -28.28 30.93
C PRO A 582 -6.42 -28.12 30.23
N TYR A 583 -6.40 -28.28 28.90
CA TYR A 583 -7.56 -28.26 27.99
C TYR A 583 -8.39 -26.97 27.98
N THR A 584 -7.82 -25.82 28.36
CA THR A 584 -8.57 -24.55 28.39
C THR A 584 -8.23 -23.59 27.26
N VAL A 585 -7.09 -23.74 26.58
CA VAL A 585 -6.66 -22.79 25.55
C VAL A 585 -7.36 -23.10 24.24
N ASP A 586 -8.19 -22.17 23.76
CA ASP A 586 -8.90 -22.31 22.49
C ASP A 586 -8.06 -21.80 21.32
N VAL A 587 -7.24 -20.78 21.54
CA VAL A 587 -6.29 -20.26 20.56
C VAL A 587 -4.93 -20.09 21.22
N LEU A 588 -3.91 -20.74 20.71
CA LEU A 588 -2.53 -20.55 21.16
C LEU A 588 -1.74 -19.82 20.07
N ILE A 589 -0.95 -18.82 20.44
CA ILE A 589 -0.01 -18.15 19.54
C ILE A 589 1.39 -18.31 20.14
N PHE A 590 2.37 -18.68 19.33
CA PHE A 590 3.76 -18.73 19.75
C PHE A 590 4.69 -18.23 18.65
N ASN A 591 5.43 -17.17 18.95
CA ASN A 591 6.63 -16.79 18.23
C ASN A 591 7.86 -17.27 19.04
N PRO A 592 8.38 -18.48 18.79
CA PRO A 592 9.45 -19.05 19.61
C PRO A 592 10.79 -18.33 19.43
N PRO A 593 11.75 -18.51 20.34
CA PRO A 593 13.16 -18.34 20.01
C PRO A 593 13.56 -19.42 19.00
N TYR A 594 13.50 -19.11 17.71
CA TYR A 594 13.65 -20.07 16.61
C TYR A 594 15.05 -20.12 15.99
N VAL A 595 15.98 -19.28 16.45
CA VAL A 595 17.32 -19.17 15.86
C VAL A 595 18.19 -20.35 16.33
N PRO A 596 18.79 -21.14 15.42
CA PRO A 596 19.70 -22.20 15.81
C PRO A 596 20.91 -21.66 16.58
N THR A 597 21.14 -22.21 17.78
CA THR A 597 22.28 -21.88 18.64
C THR A 597 22.93 -23.17 19.15
N PRO A 598 24.19 -23.14 19.64
CA PRO A 598 24.84 -24.33 20.19
C PRO A 598 24.10 -24.98 21.38
N GLY A 599 23.23 -24.21 22.04
CA GLY A 599 22.34 -24.65 23.12
C GLY A 599 21.46 -23.49 23.58
N LEU A 600 20.54 -23.78 24.51
CA LEU A 600 19.70 -22.77 25.15
C LEU A 600 20.50 -21.89 26.13
N PRO A 601 20.03 -20.66 26.42
CA PRO A 601 20.63 -19.81 27.45
C PRO A 601 20.67 -20.47 28.83
N ASP A 602 21.74 -20.25 29.59
CA ASP A 602 21.89 -20.77 30.96
C ASP A 602 20.94 -20.03 31.92
N LEU A 603 19.91 -20.73 32.39
CA LEU A 603 18.90 -20.20 33.30
C LEU A 603 19.36 -20.10 34.76
N SER A 604 20.58 -20.50 35.11
CA SER A 604 21.09 -20.48 36.50
C SER A 604 21.03 -19.10 37.16
N LYS A 605 21.10 -18.03 36.36
CA LYS A 605 21.02 -16.63 36.81
C LYS A 605 19.70 -15.96 36.45
N HIS A 606 18.78 -16.66 35.79
CA HIS A 606 17.54 -16.07 35.28
C HIS A 606 16.75 -15.41 36.39
N ASP A 607 16.53 -16.08 37.53
CA ASP A 607 15.80 -15.52 38.67
C ASP A 607 16.40 -14.23 39.23
N VAL A 608 17.71 -14.02 39.09
CA VAL A 608 18.41 -12.81 39.53
C VAL A 608 18.25 -11.71 38.50
N TYR A 609 18.40 -12.03 37.22
CA TYR A 609 18.28 -11.08 36.12
C TYR A 609 16.84 -10.66 35.85
N ASN A 610 15.89 -11.52 36.16
CA ASN A 610 14.46 -11.34 35.93
C ASN A 610 13.75 -10.55 37.05
N ARG A 611 14.50 -9.86 37.92
CA ARG A 611 13.96 -9.01 39.00
C ARG A 611 14.32 -7.55 38.74
N THR A 612 13.42 -6.66 39.11
CA THR A 612 13.48 -5.21 38.83
C THR A 612 14.60 -4.48 39.60
N THR A 613 15.33 -5.14 40.52
CA THR A 613 16.24 -4.49 41.48
C THR A 613 17.49 -5.31 41.83
N SER A 614 18.18 -5.94 40.87
CA SER A 614 19.44 -6.63 41.18
C SER A 614 20.64 -5.68 41.12
N GLU A 615 21.14 -5.24 42.29
CA GLU A 615 22.36 -4.42 42.44
C GLU A 615 23.66 -5.20 42.13
N THR A 616 23.58 -6.51 41.89
CA THR A 616 24.75 -7.40 41.80
C THR A 616 25.17 -7.76 40.37
N ALA A 617 24.35 -7.45 39.36
CA ALA A 617 24.62 -7.75 37.95
C ALA A 617 25.00 -6.49 37.17
N SER A 618 25.97 -6.57 36.26
CA SER A 618 26.15 -5.47 35.30
C SER A 618 24.89 -5.40 34.41
N ALA A 619 24.39 -4.19 34.14
CA ALA A 619 23.18 -4.00 33.33
C ALA A 619 23.29 -4.71 31.97
N PHE A 620 24.48 -4.67 31.37
CA PHE A 620 24.80 -5.34 30.11
C PHE A 620 24.63 -6.86 30.19
N ASP A 621 25.14 -7.53 31.23
CA ASP A 621 25.03 -8.99 31.34
C ASP A 621 23.58 -9.45 31.55
N ARG A 622 22.81 -8.68 32.31
CA ARG A 622 21.37 -8.92 32.51
C ARG A 622 20.62 -8.76 31.20
N ASP A 623 20.80 -7.63 30.53
CA ASP A 623 20.07 -7.27 29.32
C ASP A 623 20.41 -8.23 28.17
N SER A 624 21.70 -8.58 28.01
CA SER A 624 22.15 -9.59 27.07
C SER A 624 21.55 -10.98 27.35
N HIS A 625 21.48 -11.39 28.62
CA HIS A 625 20.84 -12.66 28.99
C HIS A 625 19.35 -12.65 28.65
N LEU A 626 18.61 -11.61 29.04
CA LEU A 626 17.17 -11.52 28.80
C LEU A 626 16.84 -11.48 27.31
N LEU A 627 17.63 -10.77 26.51
CA LEU A 627 17.46 -10.74 25.06
C LEU A 627 17.82 -12.09 24.42
N SER A 628 18.78 -12.83 24.95
CA SER A 628 19.11 -14.17 24.42
C SER A 628 17.94 -15.15 24.50
N LEU A 629 17.04 -14.98 25.49
CA LEU A 629 15.84 -15.81 25.65
C LEU A 629 14.82 -15.62 24.53
N SER A 630 14.87 -14.49 23.80
CA SER A 630 13.89 -14.20 22.74
C SER A 630 14.28 -14.78 21.38
N TYR A 631 15.54 -15.18 21.17
CA TYR A 631 15.97 -15.71 19.87
C TYR A 631 16.66 -17.08 19.94
N ALA A 632 17.38 -17.41 21.02
CA ALA A 632 18.22 -18.62 21.08
C ALA A 632 17.38 -19.91 21.25
N GLY A 633 17.22 -20.66 20.16
CA GLY A 633 16.37 -21.86 20.10
C GLY A 633 17.08 -23.19 20.31
N GLY A 634 18.40 -23.18 20.53
CA GLY A 634 19.19 -24.40 20.68
C GLY A 634 19.37 -25.17 19.36
N LEU A 635 19.51 -26.49 19.44
CA LEU A 635 19.71 -27.37 18.29
C LEU A 635 18.58 -27.20 17.27
N ASP A 636 18.95 -26.94 16.01
CA ASP A 636 18.05 -26.61 14.90
C ASP A 636 17.07 -25.44 15.18
N GLY A 637 17.26 -24.70 16.29
CA GLY A 637 16.33 -23.68 16.76
C GLY A 637 15.02 -24.24 17.34
N MET A 638 15.00 -25.51 17.73
CA MET A 638 13.77 -26.24 18.04
C MET A 638 13.63 -26.69 19.49
N GLU A 639 14.63 -26.53 20.36
CA GLU A 639 14.56 -27.09 21.73
C GLU A 639 13.38 -26.52 22.54
N THR A 640 13.18 -25.20 22.49
CA THR A 640 12.03 -24.56 23.16
C THR A 640 10.70 -24.88 22.46
N THR A 641 10.72 -24.92 21.13
CA THR A 641 9.54 -25.23 20.31
C THR A 641 9.05 -26.66 20.53
N ASP A 642 9.96 -27.64 20.60
CA ASP A 642 9.65 -29.04 20.86
C ASP A 642 9.02 -29.23 22.24
N ARG A 643 9.54 -28.53 23.27
CA ARG A 643 8.92 -28.51 24.60
C ARG A 643 7.47 -28.00 24.57
N LEU A 644 7.16 -26.99 23.74
CA LEU A 644 5.77 -26.54 23.59
C LEU A 644 4.93 -27.56 22.81
N LEU A 645 5.47 -28.13 21.72
CA LEU A 645 4.77 -29.15 20.93
C LEU A 645 4.36 -30.35 21.78
N GLU A 646 5.18 -30.78 22.74
CA GLU A 646 4.84 -31.82 23.72
C GLU A 646 3.70 -31.42 24.67
N GLN A 647 3.55 -30.12 24.97
CA GLN A 647 2.48 -29.59 25.83
C GLN A 647 1.15 -29.41 25.08
N LEU A 648 1.19 -29.17 23.76
CA LEU A 648 -0.01 -28.86 22.95
C LEU A 648 -1.19 -29.82 23.19
N PRO A 649 -1.00 -31.16 23.23
CA PRO A 649 -2.11 -32.08 23.41
C PRO A 649 -2.82 -32.00 24.76
N ALA A 650 -2.14 -31.48 25.79
CA ALA A 650 -2.68 -31.32 27.13
C ALA A 650 -3.27 -29.93 27.39
N ILE A 651 -2.81 -28.89 26.68
CA ILE A 651 -3.23 -27.50 26.94
C ILE A 651 -4.36 -27.03 26.03
N LEU A 652 -4.39 -27.48 24.76
CA LEU A 652 -5.43 -27.06 23.82
C LEU A 652 -6.79 -27.66 24.18
N SER A 653 -7.81 -26.82 24.09
CA SER A 653 -9.22 -27.18 24.11
C SER A 653 -9.48 -28.31 23.12
N ARG A 654 -10.17 -29.37 23.57
CA ARG A 654 -10.34 -30.60 22.77
C ARG A 654 -11.17 -30.39 21.50
N ASP A 655 -12.13 -29.48 21.56
CA ASP A 655 -13.13 -29.28 20.50
C ASP A 655 -12.77 -28.14 19.56
N LEU A 656 -12.24 -27.04 20.11
CA LEU A 656 -12.01 -25.79 19.37
C LEU A 656 -10.53 -25.41 19.24
N GLY A 657 -9.64 -26.04 20.02
CA GLY A 657 -8.23 -25.70 20.12
C GLY A 657 -7.55 -25.59 18.76
N VAL A 658 -6.86 -24.47 18.56
CA VAL A 658 -5.97 -24.21 17.43
C VAL A 658 -4.71 -23.50 17.94
N ALA A 659 -3.53 -23.86 17.41
CA ALA A 659 -2.27 -23.20 17.69
C ALA A 659 -1.66 -22.61 16.41
N TYR A 660 -1.07 -21.43 16.53
CA TYR A 660 -0.26 -20.77 15.51
C TYR A 660 1.18 -20.70 16.01
N ILE A 661 2.10 -21.38 15.31
CA ILE A 661 3.52 -21.44 15.70
C ILE A 661 4.37 -20.96 14.53
N LEU A 662 5.21 -19.97 14.79
CA LEU A 662 6.18 -19.47 13.81
C LEU A 662 7.43 -20.34 13.77
N LEU A 663 7.93 -20.63 12.58
CA LEU A 663 9.16 -21.38 12.32
C LEU A 663 9.97 -20.72 11.19
N CYS A 664 11.29 -20.81 11.24
CA CYS A 664 12.17 -20.54 10.10
C CYS A 664 12.44 -21.82 9.28
N ALA A 665 13.07 -21.71 8.11
CA ALA A 665 13.38 -22.87 7.27
C ALA A 665 14.27 -23.91 7.96
N GLN A 666 15.20 -23.48 8.80
CA GLN A 666 16.14 -24.35 9.53
C GLN A 666 15.42 -25.19 10.59
N ASN A 667 14.26 -24.74 11.07
CA ASN A 667 13.41 -25.52 11.95
C ASN A 667 12.66 -26.66 11.22
N LYS A 668 12.85 -26.80 9.89
CA LYS A 668 12.28 -27.86 9.05
C LYS A 668 10.75 -27.96 9.19
N PRO A 669 10.00 -26.89 8.86
CA PRO A 669 8.55 -26.81 9.08
C PRO A 669 7.76 -27.96 8.45
N SER A 670 8.19 -28.49 7.29
CA SER A 670 7.56 -29.66 6.66
C SER A 670 7.67 -30.92 7.52
N GLU A 671 8.83 -31.17 8.13
CA GLU A 671 9.03 -32.31 9.04
C GLU A 671 8.21 -32.14 10.31
N VAL A 672 8.12 -30.91 10.85
CA VAL A 672 7.27 -30.60 12.00
C VAL A 672 5.79 -30.86 11.68
N ILE A 673 5.30 -30.44 10.51
CA ILE A 673 3.93 -30.71 10.05
C ILE A 673 3.66 -32.22 9.98
N GLU A 674 4.58 -32.99 9.38
CA GLU A 674 4.44 -34.44 9.25
C GLU A 674 4.44 -35.13 10.62
N ARG A 675 5.33 -34.73 11.53
CA ARG A 675 5.41 -35.23 12.91
C ARG A 675 4.11 -34.96 13.68
N VAL A 676 3.55 -33.75 13.56
CA VAL A 676 2.28 -33.39 14.23
C VAL A 676 1.10 -34.19 13.68
N ARG A 677 1.05 -34.44 12.36
CA ARG A 677 -0.01 -35.25 11.73
C ARG A 677 0.03 -36.72 12.14
N GLN A 678 1.15 -37.21 12.68
CA GLN A 678 1.27 -38.55 13.23
C GLN A 678 0.79 -38.67 14.68
N TRP A 679 0.45 -37.56 15.35
CA TRP A 679 -0.10 -37.60 16.70
C TRP A 679 -1.47 -38.28 16.74
N GLU A 680 -1.72 -39.06 17.80
CA GLU A 680 -3.03 -39.66 18.03
C GLU A 680 -4.11 -38.59 18.28
N GLY A 681 -5.34 -38.84 17.82
CA GLY A 681 -6.48 -37.94 18.04
C GLY A 681 -6.79 -36.97 16.90
N GLY A 682 -6.39 -37.28 15.67
CA GLY A 682 -6.87 -36.59 14.47
C GLY A 682 -6.30 -35.18 14.29
N TRP A 683 -5.02 -35.00 14.62
CA TRP A 683 -4.33 -33.72 14.49
C TRP A 683 -4.05 -33.37 13.03
N MET A 684 -4.30 -32.11 12.74
CA MET A 684 -3.97 -31.45 11.49
C MET A 684 -2.89 -30.41 11.75
N ALA A 685 -2.03 -30.25 10.76
CA ALA A 685 -1.05 -29.18 10.71
C ALA A 685 -0.88 -28.71 9.27
N GLU A 686 -0.79 -27.41 9.04
CA GLU A 686 -0.44 -26.85 7.73
C GLU A 686 0.24 -25.48 7.86
N SER A 687 0.98 -25.08 6.82
CA SER A 687 1.52 -23.72 6.75
C SER A 687 0.46 -22.78 6.19
N VAL A 688 0.06 -21.78 6.97
CA VAL A 688 -1.00 -20.81 6.62
C VAL A 688 -0.46 -19.48 6.10
N ALA A 689 0.79 -19.15 6.45
CA ALA A 689 1.51 -18.00 5.92
C ALA A 689 3.00 -18.30 5.77
N HIS A 690 3.65 -17.55 4.86
CA HIS A 690 5.09 -17.63 4.61
C HIS A 690 5.64 -16.26 4.16
N SER A 691 6.88 -15.93 4.51
CA SER A 691 7.52 -14.65 4.14
C SER A 691 7.99 -14.56 2.66
N GLY A 692 7.61 -15.53 1.82
CA GLY A 692 7.92 -15.59 0.38
C GLY A 692 9.18 -16.38 0.02
N ARG A 693 9.53 -16.45 -1.29
CA ARG A 693 10.73 -17.15 -1.81
C ARG A 693 12.00 -16.28 -1.78
N LYS A 694 12.20 -15.45 -0.75
CA LYS A 694 13.46 -14.71 -0.58
C LYS A 694 14.55 -15.68 -0.11
N GLY A 695 15.74 -15.65 -0.72
CA GLY A 695 16.90 -16.44 -0.32
C GLY A 695 17.61 -15.79 0.87
N GLY A 696 17.58 -16.46 2.02
CA GLY A 696 18.23 -16.02 3.27
C GLY A 696 17.84 -16.96 4.42
N TRP A 697 18.52 -16.86 5.56
CA TRP A 697 18.34 -17.72 6.75
C TRP A 697 16.98 -17.55 7.46
N GLU A 698 16.07 -16.74 6.91
CA GLU A 698 14.82 -16.26 7.51
C GLU A 698 13.58 -16.54 6.63
N LYS A 699 13.51 -17.71 5.99
CA LYS A 699 12.23 -18.15 5.41
C LYS A 699 11.29 -18.50 6.55
N LEU A 700 10.37 -17.61 6.87
CA LEU A 700 9.43 -17.76 7.98
C LEU A 700 8.16 -18.45 7.50
N HIS A 701 7.62 -19.30 8.35
CA HIS A 701 6.40 -20.07 8.15
C HIS A 701 5.55 -19.96 9.41
N ILE A 702 4.25 -19.70 9.25
CA ILE A 702 3.30 -19.85 10.35
C ILE A 702 2.57 -21.17 10.15
N LEU A 703 2.73 -22.06 11.12
CA LEU A 703 2.02 -23.33 11.18
C LEU A 703 0.73 -23.16 11.97
N ARG A 704 -0.38 -23.61 11.39
CA ARG A 704 -1.65 -23.79 12.08
C ARG A 704 -1.80 -25.26 12.47
N ILE A 705 -2.01 -25.56 13.75
CA ILE A 705 -2.16 -26.91 14.30
C ILE A 705 -3.50 -27.00 15.03
N TRP A 706 -4.34 -27.99 14.70
CA TRP A 706 -5.65 -28.17 15.34
C TRP A 706 -6.13 -29.62 15.26
N ARG A 707 -7.20 -29.97 15.98
CA ARG A 707 -7.88 -31.27 15.81
C ARG A 707 -9.06 -31.15 14.87
N THR A 708 -9.18 -32.09 13.94
CA THR A 708 -10.46 -32.34 13.28
C THR A 708 -11.43 -32.85 14.33
N SER A 709 -12.59 -32.21 14.46
CA SER A 709 -13.61 -32.65 15.41
C SER A 709 -13.85 -34.15 15.18
N ALA A 710 -13.74 -34.97 16.23
CA ALA A 710 -14.19 -36.35 16.13
C ALA A 710 -15.66 -36.30 15.66
N ILE A 711 -15.95 -36.93 14.52
CA ILE A 711 -17.32 -37.12 14.03
C ILE A 711 -18.14 -37.82 15.10
#